data_AF-A0AB35IWC4-F1
#
_entry.id   AF-A0AB35IWC4-F1
#
_cell.length_a   1.000
_cell.length_b   1.000
_cell.length_c   1.000
_cell.angle_alpha   90.00
_cell.angle_beta   90.00
_cell.angle_gamma   90.00
#
_symmetry.space_group_name_H-M   'P 1'
#
loop_
_entity.id
_entity.type
_entity.pdbx_description
1 polymer ?
#
loop_
_entity_poly.entity_id
_entity_poly.type
_entity_poly.pdbx_seq_one_letter_code
_entity_poly.pdbx_strand_id
1 'polypeptide(L)'
;MENKVRFKLHKVKKHWITIAASSLAIGASLIGLGQVGADEVKPETTAVNSPENVVSDINLETSASLITRTEVAPTSTTVEKASSEAVSSDTTSTNVATQPTETTATQPASETDKKVEGVTTDRSTEVSSETSDNATTAHETPSQGGKFTSDEQGNWYYLDSEGHKLTGPQTIDSFNLYFHDNGIQAKGEKVTIDGKDYYYDKDNGRKVTDTSIEVDGKTYLADADGILTEKTQLPTQVVTGGHFQSDNQKDWYYYTANGEKLTGWQNVDGVILYFDKEGKQVKGQKQEIDGKHYYFAYHNGALMTNQWYEHIIFNGYRTNPMYTHLFEYLGEDGAPVTGWHTIDNKRYYFQSDGLRAQNDVVTIEGKRYLFDYDGQLVKNTYGIVERPSMFFSSKTTYHTDADGVIQTGRQLIDGKEYIFSENGVVLNGIITFENKDYFVINSVVQKNSLKAYFAPVVYHNEGIFNGIYGTDENGIVLKGFQRGIDGQLHYFQPEVKSVTKPSWEEINGQRYRLTDGDYVEPTAGMRPTIIVSNTTLKVDDKVYSFDDKGISTEVTPKNQFIRDDFWNWYYYDKDGKLLTGRQTIDGVQLYFDKDGKQAKGTLVDIDGDTYYFDKDSGALWTNRTIELGGVTYNIDEEGHVTSSLRNTFVQDKDGDWTYLKDKGQLATGWQTINGVQLYFDGSGKQIKGKRILIDGKYYYFAENNGELLRNAFYPYNYYSKLYFGNDGAQVFGWYTLDNHRVYFKENGLQAKEELLLIDGNYYYFTRDGQLLVDGSAKLFGEIYLADSEGKLLTGWREIDGKTYYLDPSNQYRYINKTETIDGKTYLFGSYAELLRNETKSGYISDENGIVRTGFYRTDKGYLCYLEPQIISSYQPTWKEIDGKLYHFEKSTSLGKDLYGSPITTKATLEKDGKTYVIDENGVATEKMN
;
A
#
# COMPACT_ATOMS: atom_id res chain seq x y z
N MET A 1 -57.51 7.91 -0.22
CA MET A 1 -58.18 7.90 1.11
C MET A 1 -57.34 7.07 2.07
N GLU A 2 -57.46 7.27 3.38
CA GLU A 2 -56.57 6.63 4.37
C GLU A 2 -56.73 5.12 4.46
N ASN A 3 -55.61 4.39 4.59
CA ASN A 3 -55.60 3.00 5.04
C ASN A 3 -55.72 2.94 6.57
N LYS A 4 -56.56 2.05 7.10
CA LYS A 4 -56.60 1.70 8.53
C LYS A 4 -56.60 0.17 8.72
N VAL A 5 -55.41 -0.42 8.65
CA VAL A 5 -55.14 -1.80 9.09
C VAL A 5 -55.00 -1.81 10.62
N ARG A 6 -55.60 -2.81 11.29
CA ARG A 6 -55.38 -3.07 12.72
C ARG A 6 -54.60 -4.37 12.88
N PHE A 7 -53.43 -4.29 13.52
CA PHE A 7 -52.67 -5.47 13.93
C PHE A 7 -53.09 -5.95 15.32
N LYS A 8 -53.14 -7.27 15.53
CA LYS A 8 -53.15 -7.89 16.85
C LYS A 8 -51.86 -8.70 17.01
N LEU A 9 -51.08 -8.38 18.04
CA LEU A 9 -49.84 -9.06 18.36
C LEU A 9 -50.08 -10.21 19.36
N HIS A 10 -49.24 -11.24 19.31
CA HIS A 10 -49.03 -12.19 20.41
C HIS A 10 -47.52 -12.30 20.68
N LYS A 11 -47.14 -12.64 21.92
CA LYS A 11 -45.78 -12.45 22.45
C LYS A 11 -45.25 -13.69 23.15
N VAL A 12 -44.28 -14.36 22.54
CA VAL A 12 -43.31 -15.26 23.20
C VAL A 12 -41.89 -14.80 22.79
N LYS A 13 -40.85 -15.28 23.47
CA LYS A 13 -39.56 -14.57 23.61
C LYS A 13 -38.59 -14.77 22.42
N LYS A 14 -38.08 -13.65 21.87
CA LYS A 14 -36.86 -13.48 21.02
C LYS A 14 -36.78 -14.41 19.77
N HIS A 15 -36.88 -13.97 18.52
CA HIS A 15 -36.75 -12.63 17.91
C HIS A 15 -37.92 -12.31 16.94
N TRP A 16 -37.86 -11.16 16.26
CA TRP A 16 -38.85 -10.73 15.26
C TRP A 16 -38.26 -10.83 13.85
N ILE A 17 -39.00 -11.43 12.90
CA ILE A 17 -38.79 -11.28 11.46
C ILE A 17 -40.17 -11.09 10.80
N THR A 18 -40.26 -10.17 9.84
CA THR A 18 -41.48 -9.92 9.06
C THR A 18 -41.37 -10.64 7.72
N ILE A 19 -42.37 -11.46 7.38
CA ILE A 19 -42.49 -12.11 6.06
C ILE A 19 -43.80 -11.66 5.42
N ALA A 20 -43.73 -11.18 4.18
CA ALA A 20 -44.91 -10.90 3.36
C ALA A 20 -45.24 -12.16 2.53
N ALA A 21 -46.47 -12.65 2.62
CA ALA A 21 -46.95 -13.78 1.83
C ALA A 21 -47.80 -13.28 0.66
N SER A 22 -47.30 -13.45 -0.57
CA SER A 22 -48.06 -13.24 -1.80
C SER A 22 -48.81 -14.52 -2.18
N SER A 23 -50.13 -14.54 -1.94
CA SER A 23 -50.99 -15.66 -2.32
C SER A 23 -51.23 -15.68 -3.83
N LEU A 24 -50.77 -16.72 -4.53
CA LEU A 24 -51.10 -16.95 -5.94
C LEU A 24 -52.45 -17.67 -6.04
N ALA A 25 -53.42 -17.09 -6.76
CA ALA A 25 -54.72 -17.71 -6.97
C ALA A 25 -54.73 -18.55 -8.27
N ILE A 26 -55.10 -19.82 -8.16
CA ILE A 26 -55.22 -20.73 -9.32
C ILE A 26 -56.64 -20.62 -9.91
N GLY A 27 -56.76 -20.07 -11.11
CA GLY A 27 -57.98 -20.10 -11.92
C GLY A 27 -57.88 -21.17 -13.01
N ALA A 28 -58.82 -22.13 -13.06
CA ALA A 28 -58.78 -23.27 -13.98
C ALA A 28 -59.88 -23.21 -15.04
N SER A 29 -59.53 -23.40 -16.32
CA SER A 29 -60.38 -23.72 -17.49
C SER A 29 -59.52 -23.69 -18.77
N LEU A 30 -59.81 -24.38 -19.87
CA LEU A 30 -60.47 -25.68 -20.12
C LEU A 30 -60.13 -26.11 -21.58
N ILE A 31 -60.46 -27.34 -22.00
CA ILE A 31 -60.00 -27.95 -23.27
C ILE A 31 -60.79 -27.46 -24.51
N GLY A 32 -60.12 -27.29 -25.66
CA GLY A 32 -60.76 -27.11 -26.98
C GLY A 32 -59.84 -27.54 -28.15
N LEU A 33 -60.36 -28.30 -29.12
CA LEU A 33 -59.61 -28.85 -30.26
C LEU A 33 -59.77 -28.00 -31.55
N GLY A 34 -58.82 -28.05 -32.51
CA GLY A 34 -59.03 -27.39 -33.82
C GLY A 34 -57.90 -27.36 -34.87
N GLN A 35 -57.42 -28.52 -35.34
CA GLN A 35 -56.80 -28.81 -36.66
C GLN A 35 -55.93 -27.79 -37.45
N VAL A 36 -54.73 -28.29 -37.81
CA VAL A 36 -54.07 -28.25 -39.15
C VAL A 36 -53.54 -26.92 -39.74
N GLY A 37 -52.25 -26.93 -40.03
CA GLY A 37 -51.55 -26.01 -40.94
C GLY A 37 -50.04 -26.20 -40.79
N ALA A 38 -49.36 -26.69 -41.83
CA ALA A 38 -47.91 -26.93 -41.82
C ALA A 38 -47.23 -26.05 -42.87
N ASP A 39 -46.03 -25.55 -42.54
CA ASP A 39 -44.91 -25.53 -43.50
C ASP A 39 -43.57 -25.44 -42.76
N GLU A 40 -42.47 -25.75 -43.44
CA GLU A 40 -41.12 -25.87 -42.87
C GLU A 40 -40.34 -24.54 -42.82
N VAL A 41 -39.60 -24.29 -41.73
CA VAL A 41 -38.26 -23.66 -41.78
C VAL A 41 -37.35 -24.30 -40.72
N LYS A 42 -36.11 -24.60 -41.09
CA LYS A 42 -35.04 -25.12 -40.22
C LYS A 42 -33.98 -24.02 -40.01
N PRO A 43 -33.46 -23.85 -38.78
CA PRO A 43 -32.02 -24.10 -38.57
C PRO A 43 -31.80 -25.05 -37.38
N GLU A 44 -30.99 -26.10 -37.52
CA GLU A 44 -29.53 -26.13 -37.30
C GLU A 44 -29.11 -26.07 -35.83
N THR A 45 -28.73 -27.23 -35.32
CA THR A 45 -28.17 -27.45 -33.98
C THR A 45 -26.65 -27.55 -34.05
N THR A 46 -25.93 -26.59 -33.46
CA THR A 46 -24.51 -26.74 -33.13
C THR A 46 -24.36 -27.03 -31.64
N ALA A 47 -23.79 -28.19 -31.31
CA ALA A 47 -23.49 -28.55 -29.93
C ALA A 47 -22.22 -27.82 -29.45
N VAL A 48 -22.25 -27.31 -28.23
CA VAL A 48 -21.08 -26.73 -27.54
C VAL A 48 -20.95 -27.43 -26.19
N ASN A 49 -19.76 -28.00 -25.95
CA ASN A 49 -19.50 -28.77 -24.74
C ASN A 49 -19.39 -27.86 -23.51
N SER A 50 -19.88 -28.32 -22.36
CA SER A 50 -19.80 -27.61 -21.08
C SER A 50 -18.69 -28.19 -20.20
N PRO A 51 -17.75 -27.37 -19.69
CA PRO A 51 -16.78 -27.81 -18.70
C PRO A 51 -17.33 -27.63 -17.27
N GLU A 52 -17.33 -28.70 -16.48
CA GLU A 52 -17.53 -28.62 -15.03
C GLU A 52 -16.30 -27.98 -14.37
N ASN A 53 -16.49 -27.27 -13.25
CA ASN A 53 -16.34 -27.87 -11.91
C ASN A 53 -16.13 -26.81 -10.81
N VAL A 54 -16.04 -27.26 -9.55
CA VAL A 54 -15.88 -26.47 -8.30
C VAL A 54 -15.09 -27.29 -7.28
N VAL A 55 -14.32 -26.63 -6.40
CA VAL A 55 -13.79 -27.21 -5.15
C VAL A 55 -14.19 -26.33 -3.96
N SER A 56 -14.21 -26.89 -2.75
CA SER A 56 -14.58 -26.21 -1.50
C SER A 56 -13.78 -26.75 -0.31
N ASP A 57 -13.31 -25.86 0.56
CA ASP A 57 -12.49 -26.18 1.74
C ASP A 57 -13.25 -26.92 2.86
N ILE A 58 -12.58 -27.86 3.54
CA ILE A 58 -12.85 -28.26 4.93
C ILE A 58 -11.51 -28.55 5.64
N ASN A 59 -11.31 -27.99 6.83
CA ASN A 59 -10.17 -28.28 7.71
C ASN A 59 -10.27 -29.67 8.35
N LEU A 60 -9.13 -30.31 8.65
CA LEU A 60 -9.09 -31.46 9.56
C LEU A 60 -7.85 -31.44 10.47
N GLU A 61 -8.05 -31.74 11.76
CA GLU A 61 -6.97 -31.81 12.75
C GLU A 61 -6.13 -33.09 12.58
N THR A 62 -4.85 -33.02 12.95
CA THR A 62 -3.93 -34.14 12.87
C THR A 62 -3.97 -35.04 14.11
N SER A 63 -3.85 -36.35 13.89
CA SER A 63 -3.55 -37.32 14.95
C SER A 63 -2.70 -38.44 14.35
N ALA A 64 -1.42 -38.48 14.74
CA ALA A 64 -0.44 -39.40 14.20
C ALA A 64 -0.51 -40.78 14.89
N SER A 65 -0.24 -41.85 14.13
CA SER A 65 0.13 -43.16 14.69
C SER A 65 0.97 -43.95 13.69
N LEU A 66 1.89 -44.76 14.23
CA LEU A 66 2.93 -45.43 13.45
C LEU A 66 2.40 -46.69 12.73
N ILE A 67 2.94 -46.96 11.54
CA ILE A 67 3.00 -48.31 10.96
C ILE A 67 4.44 -48.59 10.54
N THR A 68 4.95 -49.76 10.90
CA THR A 68 6.34 -50.19 10.69
C THR A 68 6.63 -50.53 9.23
N ARG A 69 7.74 -50.02 8.70
CA ARG A 69 8.25 -50.36 7.36
C ARG A 69 9.11 -51.63 7.42
N THR A 70 8.66 -52.69 6.76
CA THR A 70 9.51 -53.87 6.48
C THR A 70 10.43 -53.57 5.29
N GLU A 71 11.73 -53.78 5.43
CA GLU A 71 12.67 -53.65 4.31
C GLU A 71 12.65 -54.86 3.38
N VAL A 72 12.65 -54.60 2.07
CA VAL A 72 13.16 -55.52 1.05
C VAL A 72 13.99 -54.67 0.08
N ALA A 73 15.30 -54.95 -0.01
CA ALA A 73 16.22 -54.18 -0.85
C ALA A 73 16.29 -54.74 -2.28
N PRO A 74 16.29 -53.89 -3.34
CA PRO A 74 16.66 -54.29 -4.69
C PRO A 74 18.17 -54.31 -4.89
N THR A 75 18.66 -55.26 -5.70
CA THR A 75 20.07 -55.43 -6.07
C THR A 75 20.62 -54.34 -6.98
N SER A 76 21.93 -54.08 -6.88
CA SER A 76 22.68 -53.18 -7.76
C SER A 76 22.88 -53.74 -9.17
N THR A 77 22.87 -52.86 -10.17
CA THR A 77 23.39 -53.15 -11.53
C THR A 77 24.20 -51.95 -12.03
N THR A 78 25.48 -52.17 -12.34
CA THR A 78 26.40 -51.14 -12.85
C THR A 78 26.56 -51.24 -14.36
N VAL A 79 26.36 -50.14 -15.10
CA VAL A 79 26.86 -49.97 -16.47
C VAL A 79 27.43 -48.57 -16.66
N GLU A 80 28.45 -48.53 -17.51
CA GLU A 80 29.41 -47.50 -17.88
C GLU A 80 28.86 -46.10 -18.26
N LYS A 81 29.73 -45.09 -18.19
CA LYS A 81 29.53 -43.75 -18.77
C LYS A 81 30.60 -43.49 -19.83
N ALA A 82 30.19 -43.18 -21.05
CA ALA A 82 31.05 -42.77 -22.17
C ALA A 82 30.59 -41.41 -22.75
N SER A 83 31.44 -40.80 -23.58
CA SER A 83 31.17 -39.57 -24.36
C SER A 83 30.40 -39.86 -25.66
N SER A 84 29.95 -38.93 -26.50
CA SER A 84 30.04 -37.44 -26.61
C SER A 84 28.66 -36.90 -27.10
N GLU A 85 28.39 -35.75 -27.77
CA GLU A 85 29.17 -34.64 -28.35
C GLU A 85 28.26 -33.42 -28.64
N ALA A 86 28.72 -32.16 -28.45
CA ALA A 86 28.07 -30.95 -29.00
C ALA A 86 28.97 -29.68 -28.95
N VAL A 87 29.78 -29.50 -30.01
CA VAL A 87 30.32 -28.25 -30.63
C VAL A 87 30.40 -26.92 -29.83
N SER A 88 31.58 -26.29 -29.84
CA SER A 88 31.89 -24.93 -29.36
C SER A 88 31.76 -23.83 -30.43
N SER A 89 31.61 -22.57 -30.01
CA SER A 89 32.32 -21.45 -30.65
C SER A 89 32.71 -20.35 -29.64
N ASP A 90 33.95 -20.46 -29.15
CA ASP A 90 34.95 -19.49 -28.67
C ASP A 90 34.59 -17.97 -28.77
N THR A 91 35.06 -17.06 -27.89
CA THR A 91 36.46 -16.95 -27.43
C THR A 91 36.73 -16.61 -25.95
N THR A 92 37.83 -17.19 -25.48
CA THR A 92 38.72 -16.87 -24.34
C THR A 92 39.28 -15.42 -24.42
N SER A 93 39.90 -14.79 -23.39
CA SER A 93 40.38 -15.18 -22.03
C SER A 93 40.55 -13.89 -21.16
N THR A 94 41.09 -13.80 -19.93
CA THR A 94 41.93 -14.70 -19.09
C THR A 94 41.80 -14.38 -17.58
N ASN A 95 41.89 -15.42 -16.73
CA ASN A 95 42.64 -15.62 -15.46
C ASN A 95 43.32 -14.43 -14.73
N VAL A 96 43.58 -14.46 -13.41
CA VAL A 96 43.93 -15.60 -12.51
C VAL A 96 43.24 -15.51 -11.12
N ALA A 97 43.14 -16.67 -10.46
CA ALA A 97 42.66 -16.92 -9.09
C ALA A 97 43.55 -16.24 -7.98
N THR A 98 43.32 -16.34 -6.66
CA THR A 98 42.99 -17.56 -5.88
C THR A 98 42.41 -17.26 -4.48
N GLN A 99 41.59 -18.18 -3.97
CA GLN A 99 41.13 -18.32 -2.57
C GLN A 99 41.93 -19.45 -1.85
N PRO A 100 41.68 -19.80 -0.58
CA PRO A 100 41.29 -19.02 0.62
C PRO A 100 42.23 -19.40 1.81
N THR A 101 41.83 -19.14 3.08
CA THR A 101 41.66 -20.17 4.17
C THR A 101 41.39 -19.51 5.55
N GLU A 102 40.71 -20.24 6.43
CA GLU A 102 40.27 -19.92 7.82
C GLU A 102 41.45 -19.89 8.83
N THR A 103 41.37 -19.42 10.09
CA THR A 103 40.59 -20.00 11.22
C THR A 103 40.70 -19.20 12.56
N THR A 104 39.60 -19.20 13.34
CA THR A 104 39.49 -19.49 14.81
C THR A 104 40.27 -18.70 15.91
N ALA A 105 39.50 -18.01 16.78
CA ALA A 105 39.55 -17.83 18.27
C ALA A 105 40.91 -17.64 19.04
N THR A 106 41.01 -16.97 20.21
CA THR A 106 40.16 -17.07 21.43
C THR A 106 40.43 -15.91 22.44
N GLN A 107 39.52 -15.67 23.39
CA GLN A 107 39.67 -14.81 24.59
C GLN A 107 40.70 -15.37 25.62
N PRO A 108 41.25 -14.61 26.60
CA PRO A 108 40.51 -14.16 27.80
C PRO A 108 40.92 -12.75 28.34
N ALA A 109 40.57 -12.40 29.59
CA ALA A 109 40.68 -11.07 30.21
C ALA A 109 41.61 -11.01 31.45
N SER A 110 42.00 -9.81 31.94
CA SER A 110 41.86 -9.38 33.37
C SER A 110 42.39 -7.96 33.70
N GLU A 111 41.61 -7.25 34.53
CA GLU A 111 41.83 -6.16 35.51
C GLU A 111 43.19 -5.42 35.77
N THR A 112 43.02 -4.12 36.14
CA THR A 112 43.66 -3.34 37.25
C THR A 112 44.96 -2.49 37.13
N ASP A 113 44.76 -1.17 37.40
CA ASP A 113 45.51 -0.24 38.29
C ASP A 113 46.87 0.44 37.94
N LYS A 114 46.85 1.78 38.13
CA LYS A 114 47.89 2.68 38.74
C LYS A 114 49.19 3.13 38.03
N LYS A 115 49.15 4.42 37.63
CA LYS A 115 49.93 5.57 38.19
C LYS A 115 51.44 5.80 37.84
N VAL A 116 51.69 6.93 37.14
CA VAL A 116 52.58 8.08 37.52
C VAL A 116 54.03 8.26 36.95
N GLU A 117 54.29 9.53 36.55
CA GLU A 117 55.56 10.32 36.45
C GLU A 117 56.67 10.04 35.39
N GLY A 118 57.39 11.13 35.01
CA GLY A 118 58.57 11.18 34.11
C GLY A 118 58.24 11.52 32.63
N VAL A 119 58.41 12.72 32.03
CA VAL A 119 59.28 13.93 32.20
C VAL A 119 60.66 13.84 31.51
N THR A 120 61.08 14.95 30.88
CA THR A 120 62.22 15.19 29.95
C THR A 120 62.02 14.61 28.52
N THR A 121 62.09 15.32 27.39
CA THR A 121 62.58 16.66 26.93
C THR A 121 63.97 16.66 26.27
N ASP A 122 63.99 16.69 24.93
CA ASP A 122 64.78 17.60 24.06
C ASP A 122 64.47 17.28 22.56
N ARG A 123 64.81 18.06 21.51
CA ARG A 123 64.80 19.53 21.22
C ARG A 123 65.35 19.76 19.78
N SER A 124 64.92 20.85 19.10
CA SER A 124 65.36 21.32 17.75
C SER A 124 64.65 20.62 16.57
N THR A 125 63.87 21.24 15.66
CA THR A 125 64.11 22.36 14.68
C THR A 125 65.10 21.98 13.57
N GLU A 126 64.76 22.01 12.27
CA GLU A 126 64.42 23.22 11.47
C GLU A 126 63.66 22.96 10.13
N VAL A 127 62.92 24.00 9.65
CA VAL A 127 62.43 24.41 8.28
C VAL A 127 62.50 23.40 7.08
N SER A 128 61.55 23.28 6.11
CA SER A 128 60.76 24.34 5.40
C SER A 128 59.53 23.88 4.56
N SER A 129 58.60 24.84 4.35
CA SER A 129 57.84 25.19 3.11
C SER A 129 56.92 24.21 2.31
N GLU A 130 55.68 24.68 2.07
CA GLU A 130 54.81 24.50 0.87
C GLU A 130 54.24 23.08 0.58
N THR A 131 52.99 22.87 0.12
CA THR A 131 51.83 23.75 -0.18
C THR A 131 50.50 23.01 0.07
N SER A 132 49.35 23.66 -0.16
CA SER A 132 48.00 23.09 0.03
C SER A 132 47.65 21.95 -0.94
N ASP A 133 46.88 20.95 -0.49
CA ASP A 133 45.44 20.95 -0.79
C ASP A 133 44.59 19.96 0.01
N ASN A 134 43.30 20.30 0.05
CA ASN A 134 42.18 19.79 0.84
C ASN A 134 41.93 18.26 0.75
N ALA A 135 41.84 17.57 1.91
CA ALA A 135 41.38 16.18 1.98
C ALA A 135 40.63 15.83 3.29
N THR A 136 39.40 15.38 3.13
CA THR A 136 38.57 14.50 3.99
C THR A 136 38.96 14.30 5.46
N THR A 137 38.15 14.83 6.39
CA THR A 137 38.15 14.43 7.80
C THR A 137 37.68 12.98 7.98
N ALA A 138 38.64 12.06 8.13
CA ALA A 138 38.35 10.69 8.55
C ALA A 138 38.03 10.64 10.05
N HIS A 139 36.90 10.05 10.42
CA HIS A 139 36.62 9.69 11.82
C HIS A 139 37.36 8.40 12.19
N GLU A 140 38.64 8.52 12.53
CA GLU A 140 39.33 7.46 13.26
C GLU A 140 39.09 7.64 14.76
N THR A 141 38.45 6.66 15.41
CA THR A 141 38.43 6.55 16.88
C THR A 141 39.84 6.25 17.38
N PRO A 142 40.45 7.12 18.22
CA PRO A 142 41.79 6.86 18.73
C PRO A 142 41.84 5.59 19.59
N SER A 143 42.97 4.90 19.51
CA SER A 143 43.27 3.72 20.33
C SER A 143 43.35 4.07 21.83
N GLN A 144 43.04 3.09 22.70
CA GLN A 144 43.43 3.19 24.11
C GLN A 144 44.95 3.04 24.23
N GLY A 145 45.66 4.17 24.20
CA GLY A 145 47.12 4.22 24.26
C GLY A 145 47.75 5.62 24.28
N GLY A 146 46.99 6.68 24.01
CA GLY A 146 47.47 8.07 24.10
C GLY A 146 47.70 8.58 25.53
N LYS A 147 48.26 9.78 25.66
CA LYS A 147 48.55 10.41 26.96
C LYS A 147 48.46 11.94 26.94
N PHE A 148 48.02 12.50 28.06
CA PHE A 148 48.19 13.94 28.33
C PHE A 148 49.65 14.27 28.66
N THR A 149 50.10 15.45 28.21
CA THR A 149 51.36 16.07 28.61
C THR A 149 51.18 17.59 28.69
N SER A 150 52.02 18.27 29.47
CA SER A 150 52.05 19.74 29.53
C SER A 150 53.44 20.30 29.25
N ASP A 151 53.52 21.55 28.81
CA ASP A 151 54.79 22.30 28.71
C ASP A 151 55.10 23.12 29.98
N GLU A 152 56.24 23.82 29.97
CA GLU A 152 56.68 24.69 31.07
C GLU A 152 55.82 25.96 31.24
N GLN A 153 54.97 26.26 30.25
CA GLN A 153 54.05 27.40 30.26
C GLN A 153 52.66 27.00 30.80
N GLY A 154 52.44 25.69 31.00
CA GLY A 154 51.18 25.14 31.51
C GLY A 154 50.16 24.79 30.43
N ASN A 155 50.52 24.87 29.14
CA ASN A 155 49.65 24.42 28.06
C ASN A 155 49.57 22.89 28.08
N TRP A 156 48.37 22.35 27.88
CA TRP A 156 48.14 20.91 27.84
C TRP A 156 48.02 20.43 26.39
N TYR A 157 48.49 19.21 26.15
CA TYR A 157 48.45 18.52 24.86
C TYR A 157 48.01 17.08 25.11
N TYR A 158 47.33 16.46 24.15
CA TYR A 158 47.16 15.01 24.12
C TYR A 158 47.95 14.42 22.96
N LEU A 159 48.77 13.41 23.26
CA LEU A 159 49.53 12.65 22.27
C LEU A 159 48.84 11.32 21.99
N ASP A 160 48.78 10.93 20.73
CA ASP A 160 48.32 9.60 20.30
C ASP A 160 49.33 8.48 20.69
N SER A 161 49.06 7.25 20.25
CA SER A 161 49.94 6.10 20.49
C SER A 161 51.27 6.13 19.72
N GLU A 162 51.43 7.02 18.74
CA GLU A 162 52.65 7.18 17.93
C GLU A 162 53.49 8.41 18.35
N GLY A 163 52.87 9.34 19.09
CA GLY A 163 53.48 10.54 19.64
C GLY A 163 53.02 11.87 18.99
N HIS A 164 52.07 11.84 18.05
CA HIS A 164 51.55 13.05 17.42
C HIS A 164 50.54 13.77 18.32
N LYS A 165 50.49 15.10 18.24
CA LYS A 165 49.49 15.90 18.95
C LYS A 165 48.14 15.80 18.24
N LEU A 166 47.08 15.52 19.00
CA LEU A 166 45.72 15.66 18.47
C LEU A 166 45.34 17.14 18.31
N THR A 167 44.49 17.42 17.33
CA THR A 167 43.89 18.73 17.03
C THR A 167 42.38 18.58 16.82
N GLY A 168 41.65 19.69 16.77
CA GLY A 168 40.19 19.73 16.61
C GLY A 168 39.41 19.28 17.85
N PRO A 169 38.08 19.08 17.71
CA PRO A 169 37.25 18.49 18.75
C PRO A 169 37.55 17.00 18.89
N GLN A 170 37.72 16.52 20.12
CA GLN A 170 38.13 15.15 20.43
C GLN A 170 37.31 14.57 21.60
N THR A 171 37.01 13.28 21.56
CA THR A 171 36.38 12.57 22.70
C THR A 171 37.42 11.64 23.34
N ILE A 172 37.81 11.94 24.57
CA ILE A 172 38.87 11.22 25.31
C ILE A 172 38.32 10.84 26.69
N ASP A 173 38.38 9.56 27.05
CA ASP A 173 37.78 9.01 28.28
C ASP A 173 36.31 9.43 28.51
N SER A 174 35.52 9.43 27.44
CA SER A 174 34.13 9.93 27.39
C SER A 174 33.94 11.43 27.67
N PHE A 175 35.02 12.22 27.68
CA PHE A 175 34.97 13.67 27.79
C PHE A 175 35.17 14.36 26.44
N ASN A 176 34.28 15.28 26.10
CA ASN A 176 34.43 16.17 24.95
C ASN A 176 35.47 17.24 25.27
N LEU A 177 36.57 17.26 24.52
CA LEU A 177 37.67 18.22 24.62
C LEU A 177 37.87 18.89 23.26
N TYR A 178 38.66 19.96 23.21
CA TYR A 178 39.12 20.56 21.96
C TYR A 178 40.60 20.90 22.07
N PHE A 179 41.32 20.72 20.97
CA PHE A 179 42.72 21.08 20.84
C PHE A 179 42.87 22.00 19.62
N HIS A 180 43.47 23.17 19.79
CA HIS A 180 43.75 24.11 18.69
C HIS A 180 44.72 23.48 17.67
N ASP A 181 44.89 24.08 16.48
CA ASP A 181 45.74 23.53 15.40
C ASP A 181 47.23 23.33 15.77
N ASN A 182 47.69 23.97 16.85
CA ASN A 182 49.02 23.79 17.46
C ASN A 182 49.09 22.66 18.52
N GLY A 183 47.96 21.97 18.72
CA GLY A 183 47.69 20.90 19.67
C GLY A 183 47.39 21.34 21.11
N ILE A 184 47.33 22.65 21.40
CA ILE A 184 47.02 23.14 22.77
C ILE A 184 45.56 22.85 23.10
N GLN A 185 45.30 22.20 24.22
CA GLN A 185 43.96 21.96 24.75
C GLN A 185 43.28 23.29 25.12
N ALA A 186 42.06 23.50 24.65
CA ALA A 186 41.25 24.63 25.08
C ALA A 186 40.85 24.49 26.55
N LYS A 187 41.19 25.49 27.36
CA LYS A 187 40.91 25.51 28.81
C LYS A 187 40.57 26.91 29.31
N GLY A 188 39.33 27.09 29.76
CA GLY A 188 38.83 28.34 30.33
C GLY A 188 38.43 29.39 29.29
N GLU A 189 38.38 28.99 28.02
CA GLU A 189 38.18 29.86 26.87
C GLU A 189 36.95 29.47 26.05
N LYS A 190 36.52 30.40 25.18
CA LYS A 190 35.44 30.22 24.23
C LYS A 190 36.02 29.91 22.85
N VAL A 191 35.65 28.77 22.26
CA VAL A 191 36.08 28.33 20.94
C VAL A 191 34.91 28.40 19.98
N THR A 192 35.07 29.07 18.84
CA THR A 192 34.07 29.10 17.76
C THR A 192 34.35 27.98 16.76
N ILE A 193 33.41 27.06 16.56
CA ILE A 193 33.50 25.95 15.60
C ILE A 193 32.26 26.02 14.69
N ASP A 194 32.45 26.06 13.37
CA ASP A 194 31.38 26.19 12.36
C ASP A 194 30.38 27.34 12.63
N GLY A 195 30.89 28.45 13.17
CA GLY A 195 30.09 29.64 13.53
C GLY A 195 29.30 29.53 14.83
N LYS A 196 29.42 28.41 15.56
CA LYS A 196 28.84 28.20 16.89
C LYS A 196 29.91 28.39 17.96
N ASP A 197 29.58 29.09 19.04
CA ASP A 197 30.48 29.24 20.20
C ASP A 197 30.30 28.10 21.20
N TYR A 198 31.40 27.61 21.76
CA TYR A 198 31.45 26.59 22.82
C TYR A 198 32.38 27.03 23.95
N TYR A 199 32.07 26.71 25.21
CA TYR A 199 32.99 26.94 26.34
C TYR A 199 33.67 25.64 26.77
N TYR A 200 34.99 25.70 26.99
CA TYR A 200 35.77 24.59 27.56
C TYR A 200 36.22 24.97 28.96
N ASP A 201 35.91 24.13 29.95
CA ASP A 201 36.09 24.44 31.37
C ASP A 201 37.55 24.79 31.73
N LYS A 202 37.73 25.79 32.60
CA LYS A 202 39.06 26.28 33.02
C LYS A 202 39.90 25.24 33.77
N ASP A 203 39.28 24.40 34.59
CA ASP A 203 39.98 23.54 35.53
C ASP A 203 40.31 22.20 34.86
N ASN A 204 39.39 21.65 34.06
CA ASN A 204 39.51 20.33 33.43
C ASN A 204 39.45 20.30 31.88
N GLY A 205 39.11 21.41 31.21
CA GLY A 205 39.14 21.53 29.74
C GLY A 205 38.05 20.75 29.00
N ARG A 206 36.95 20.39 29.69
CA ARG A 206 35.80 19.70 29.10
C ARG A 206 34.83 20.71 28.51
N LYS A 207 34.22 20.38 27.36
CA LYS A 207 33.11 21.14 26.78
C LYS A 207 31.99 21.21 27.82
N VAL A 208 31.55 22.43 28.14
CA VAL A 208 30.46 22.66 29.09
C VAL A 208 29.11 22.56 28.37
N THR A 209 28.15 21.86 28.97
CA THR A 209 26.81 21.62 28.44
C THR A 209 25.76 21.75 29.55
N ASP A 210 24.49 21.98 29.20
CA ASP A 210 23.33 22.01 30.12
C ASP A 210 23.47 22.94 31.35
N THR A 211 24.22 24.04 31.24
CA THR A 211 24.43 24.99 32.35
C THR A 211 24.74 26.40 31.87
N SER A 212 24.53 27.40 32.73
CA SER A 212 25.07 28.74 32.52
C SER A 212 26.55 28.83 32.90
N ILE A 213 27.30 29.63 32.15
CA ILE A 213 28.69 30.02 32.41
C ILE A 213 28.83 31.55 32.34
N GLU A 214 29.83 32.11 33.04
CA GLU A 214 30.14 33.54 32.98
C GLU A 214 31.54 33.73 32.40
N VAL A 215 31.65 34.55 31.34
CA VAL A 215 32.88 34.87 30.62
C VAL A 215 32.88 36.37 30.35
N ASP A 216 33.97 37.05 30.70
CA ASP A 216 34.18 38.50 30.52
C ASP A 216 33.02 39.39 31.06
N GLY A 217 32.40 38.96 32.18
CA GLY A 217 31.28 39.66 32.82
C GLY A 217 29.92 39.48 32.12
N LYS A 218 29.85 38.63 31.09
CA LYS A 218 28.63 38.22 30.40
C LYS A 218 28.25 36.80 30.79
N THR A 219 26.96 36.57 30.97
CA THR A 219 26.43 35.22 31.21
C THR A 219 26.04 34.59 29.87
N TYR A 220 26.45 33.35 29.65
CA TYR A 220 26.02 32.51 28.52
C TYR A 220 25.26 31.30 29.07
N LEU A 221 24.28 30.81 28.31
CA LEU A 221 23.69 29.49 28.50
C LEU A 221 24.34 28.53 27.50
N ALA A 222 24.98 27.47 27.99
CA ALA A 222 25.36 26.34 27.16
C ALA A 222 24.15 25.40 27.03
N ASP A 223 23.74 25.09 25.80
CA ASP A 223 22.76 24.04 25.55
C ASP A 223 23.35 22.64 25.83
N ALA A 224 22.56 21.59 25.60
CA ALA A 224 22.98 20.22 25.86
C ALA A 224 24.13 19.72 24.96
N ASP A 225 24.33 20.37 23.82
CA ASP A 225 25.42 20.09 22.88
C ASP A 225 26.59 21.09 23.07
N GLY A 226 26.45 22.02 24.02
CA GLY A 226 27.45 22.97 24.49
C GLY A 226 27.45 24.32 23.77
N ILE A 227 26.46 24.57 22.91
CA ILE A 227 26.34 25.79 22.12
C ILE A 227 25.99 26.94 23.06
N LEU A 228 26.80 28.01 23.05
CA LEU A 228 26.61 29.18 23.89
C LEU A 228 25.64 30.18 23.26
N THR A 229 24.55 30.47 23.97
CA THR A 229 23.71 31.66 23.72
C THR A 229 23.96 32.70 24.81
N GLU A 230 24.28 33.94 24.43
CA GLU A 230 24.44 35.04 25.39
C GLU A 230 23.09 35.34 26.08
N LYS A 231 23.04 35.31 27.41
CA LYS A 231 21.84 35.65 28.19
C LYS A 231 21.71 37.15 28.38
N THR A 232 20.49 37.66 28.26
CA THR A 232 20.19 39.06 28.56
C THR A 232 20.19 39.30 30.07
N GLN A 233 21.00 40.25 30.53
CA GLN A 233 21.07 40.61 31.95
C GLN A 233 19.84 41.42 32.37
N LEU A 234 18.85 40.74 32.95
CA LEU A 234 17.63 41.36 33.46
C LEU A 234 17.88 42.15 34.76
N PRO A 235 17.14 43.24 35.01
CA PRO A 235 17.37 44.13 36.14
C PRO A 235 17.03 43.48 37.50
N THR A 236 18.01 43.43 38.39
CA THR A 236 17.87 42.89 39.75
C THR A 236 17.48 43.94 40.79
N GLN A 237 17.73 45.23 40.54
CA GLN A 237 17.37 46.32 41.44
C GLN A 237 15.86 46.63 41.33
N VAL A 238 15.11 46.35 42.39
CA VAL A 238 13.67 46.64 42.44
C VAL A 238 13.41 48.13 42.68
N VAL A 239 12.72 48.77 41.75
CA VAL A 239 12.13 50.10 41.90
C VAL A 239 10.77 49.95 42.59
N THR A 240 10.54 50.72 43.65
CA THR A 240 9.30 50.66 44.46
C THR A 240 8.79 52.07 44.77
N GLY A 241 7.53 52.20 45.16
CA GLY A 241 6.94 53.44 45.66
C GLY A 241 6.71 54.54 44.62
N GLY A 242 6.83 54.22 43.32
CA GLY A 242 6.39 55.06 42.22
C GLY A 242 4.93 54.83 41.87
N HIS A 243 4.51 55.22 40.67
CA HIS A 243 3.16 54.96 40.17
C HIS A 243 3.11 54.86 38.64
N PHE A 244 2.10 54.13 38.15
CA PHE A 244 1.74 54.09 36.74
C PHE A 244 0.80 55.25 36.37
N GLN A 245 1.02 55.86 35.22
CA GLN A 245 0.17 56.88 34.62
C GLN A 245 -0.06 56.56 33.14
N SER A 246 -1.29 56.67 32.66
CA SER A 246 -1.63 56.55 31.23
C SER A 246 -1.83 57.92 30.57
N ASP A 247 -1.47 58.06 29.31
CA ASP A 247 -1.81 59.24 28.49
C ASP A 247 -3.22 59.12 27.84
N ASN A 248 -3.56 60.08 26.97
CA ASN A 248 -4.82 60.08 26.21
C ASN A 248 -4.92 58.98 25.14
N GLN A 249 -3.79 58.43 24.69
CA GLN A 249 -3.70 57.32 23.73
C GLN A 249 -3.76 55.94 24.43
N LYS A 250 -3.73 55.93 25.78
CA LYS A 250 -3.64 54.77 26.68
C LYS A 250 -2.26 54.13 26.73
N ASP A 251 -1.23 54.87 26.33
CA ASP A 251 0.15 54.48 26.56
C ASP A 251 0.51 54.69 28.03
N TRP A 252 1.17 53.69 28.62
CA TRP A 252 1.45 53.64 30.05
C TRP A 252 2.89 54.03 30.34
N TYR A 253 3.10 54.80 31.39
CA TYR A 253 4.40 55.28 31.85
C TYR A 253 4.52 54.98 33.34
N TYR A 254 5.74 54.74 33.84
CA TYR A 254 6.00 54.64 35.28
C TYR A 254 6.89 55.79 35.74
N TYR A 255 6.46 56.46 36.81
CA TYR A 255 7.16 57.56 37.44
C TYR A 255 7.64 57.14 38.84
N THR A 256 8.91 57.37 39.15
CA THR A 256 9.49 57.10 40.48
C THR A 256 8.85 58.00 41.56
N ALA A 257 9.10 57.71 42.84
CA ALA A 257 8.70 58.57 43.94
C ALA A 257 9.23 60.02 43.83
N ASN A 258 10.30 60.24 43.05
CA ASN A 258 10.88 61.56 42.78
C ASN A 258 10.27 62.26 41.55
N GLY A 259 9.35 61.60 40.83
CA GLY A 259 8.76 62.10 39.58
C GLY A 259 9.59 61.81 38.31
N GLU A 260 10.60 60.95 38.39
CA GLU A 260 11.44 60.59 37.23
C GLU A 260 10.75 59.52 36.39
N LYS A 261 10.68 59.72 35.06
CA LYS A 261 10.09 58.74 34.13
C LYS A 261 11.11 57.65 33.78
N LEU A 262 10.74 56.38 33.97
CA LEU A 262 11.61 55.26 33.64
C LEU A 262 11.70 54.98 32.12
N THR A 263 12.84 54.42 31.70
CA THR A 263 13.12 53.92 30.35
C THR A 263 13.92 52.61 30.43
N GLY A 264 13.97 51.84 29.36
CA GLY A 264 14.69 50.56 29.27
C GLY A 264 14.08 49.43 30.09
N TRP A 265 14.87 48.39 30.34
CA TRP A 265 14.52 47.29 31.25
C TRP A 265 14.42 47.78 32.69
N GLN A 266 13.33 47.43 33.39
CA GLN A 266 13.09 47.84 34.76
C GLN A 266 12.47 46.71 35.57
N ASN A 267 12.76 46.65 36.87
CA ASN A 267 12.12 45.74 37.81
C ASN A 267 11.24 46.58 38.74
N VAL A 268 9.94 46.59 38.51
CA VAL A 268 8.97 47.43 39.24
C VAL A 268 8.17 46.54 40.19
N ASP A 269 8.33 46.77 41.50
CA ASP A 269 7.67 46.02 42.58
C ASP A 269 7.79 44.47 42.43
N GLY A 270 8.89 43.98 41.84
CA GLY A 270 9.17 42.56 41.60
C GLY A 270 8.78 42.05 40.20
N VAL A 271 8.23 42.90 39.33
CA VAL A 271 7.85 42.56 37.95
C VAL A 271 8.87 43.13 36.96
N ILE A 272 9.43 42.27 36.11
CA ILE A 272 10.30 42.71 35.00
C ILE A 272 9.42 43.31 33.88
N LEU A 273 9.71 44.56 33.54
CA LEU A 273 9.03 45.36 32.52
C LEU A 273 10.07 45.94 31.56
N TYR A 274 9.63 46.35 30.37
CA TYR A 274 10.42 47.18 29.47
C TYR A 274 9.65 48.46 29.11
N PHE A 275 10.34 49.58 29.18
CA PHE A 275 9.88 50.88 28.73
C PHE A 275 10.75 51.32 27.54
N ASP A 276 10.16 51.88 26.50
CA ASP A 276 10.92 52.33 25.32
C ASP A 276 11.76 53.59 25.60
N LYS A 277 12.40 54.12 24.55
CA LYS A 277 13.25 55.32 24.63
C LYS A 277 12.47 56.59 24.99
N GLU A 278 11.15 56.58 24.86
CA GLU A 278 10.24 57.66 25.26
C GLU A 278 9.58 57.36 26.62
N GLY A 279 9.90 56.23 27.25
CA GLY A 279 9.42 55.79 28.57
C GLY A 279 8.06 55.10 28.55
N LYS A 280 7.53 54.76 27.37
CA LYS A 280 6.25 54.06 27.20
C LYS A 280 6.43 52.57 27.43
N GLN A 281 5.55 51.98 28.24
CA GLN A 281 5.56 50.57 28.62
C GLN A 281 5.22 49.70 27.41
N VAL A 282 6.09 48.73 27.11
CA VAL A 282 5.80 47.68 26.13
C VAL A 282 4.91 46.61 26.77
N LYS A 283 3.80 46.29 26.10
CA LYS A 283 2.71 45.52 26.69
C LYS A 283 1.85 44.84 25.63
N GLY A 284 1.62 43.54 25.76
CA GLY A 284 0.75 42.77 24.87
C GLY A 284 1.30 42.52 23.46
N GLN A 285 2.61 42.62 23.25
CA GLN A 285 3.26 42.50 21.94
C GLN A 285 4.62 41.79 22.02
N LYS A 286 5.06 41.23 20.88
CA LYS A 286 6.46 40.91 20.59
C LYS A 286 7.22 42.23 20.40
N GLN A 287 8.39 42.37 20.98
CA GLN A 287 9.25 43.55 20.82
C GLN A 287 10.69 43.12 20.59
N GLU A 288 11.33 43.71 19.58
CA GLU A 288 12.78 43.59 19.38
C GLU A 288 13.50 44.58 20.31
N ILE A 289 14.49 44.08 21.06
CA ILE A 289 15.35 44.85 21.98
C ILE A 289 16.77 44.27 21.83
N ASP A 290 17.73 45.10 21.47
CA ASP A 290 19.15 44.73 21.32
C ASP A 290 19.39 43.48 20.43
N GLY A 291 18.62 43.35 19.33
CA GLY A 291 18.70 42.26 18.36
C GLY A 291 18.00 40.95 18.77
N LYS A 292 17.39 40.89 19.95
CA LYS A 292 16.59 39.76 20.45
C LYS A 292 15.10 40.14 20.49
N HIS A 293 14.23 39.13 20.40
CA HIS A 293 12.79 39.31 20.58
C HIS A 293 12.35 38.89 21.99
N TYR A 294 11.40 39.64 22.56
CA TYR A 294 10.81 39.38 23.87
C TYR A 294 9.30 39.58 23.83
N TYR A 295 8.59 38.92 24.75
CA TYR A 295 7.12 38.95 24.83
C TYR A 295 6.65 39.52 26.16
N PHE A 296 5.68 40.43 26.09
CA PHE A 296 5.18 41.15 27.26
C PHE A 296 3.68 40.89 27.44
N ALA A 297 3.29 40.43 28.63
CA ALA A 297 1.94 39.99 28.95
C ALA A 297 0.89 41.10 28.77
N TYR A 298 -0.21 40.79 28.09
CA TYR A 298 -1.24 41.74 27.66
C TYR A 298 -1.85 42.56 28.82
N HIS A 299 -2.04 41.95 29.99
CA HIS A 299 -2.75 42.59 31.10
C HIS A 299 -1.90 43.57 31.92
N ASN A 300 -0.61 43.28 32.14
CA ASN A 300 0.27 44.03 33.04
C ASN A 300 1.60 44.50 32.41
N GLY A 301 1.99 43.99 31.24
CA GLY A 301 3.28 44.27 30.60
C GLY A 301 4.46 43.51 31.19
N ALA A 302 4.23 42.48 32.00
CA ALA A 302 5.30 41.62 32.53
C ALA A 302 6.02 40.86 31.40
N LEU A 303 7.34 40.78 31.47
CA LEU A 303 8.13 39.89 30.61
C LEU A 303 7.68 38.42 30.80
N MET A 304 7.45 37.72 29.70
CA MET A 304 7.19 36.28 29.70
C MET A 304 8.52 35.51 29.70
N THR A 305 8.71 34.62 30.67
CA THR A 305 9.89 33.74 30.81
C THR A 305 9.46 32.31 31.12
N ASN A 306 10.35 31.33 30.87
CA ASN A 306 10.18 29.91 31.20
C ASN A 306 8.82 29.30 30.81
N GLN A 307 8.33 29.59 29.60
CA GLN A 307 7.03 29.12 29.13
C GLN A 307 6.95 28.99 27.61
N TRP A 308 6.07 28.11 27.15
CA TRP A 308 5.69 28.00 25.74
C TRP A 308 4.91 29.26 25.29
N TYR A 309 5.24 29.77 24.11
CA TYR A 309 4.48 30.82 23.43
C TYR A 309 3.93 30.26 22.11
N GLU A 310 2.63 30.48 21.87
CA GLU A 310 1.91 29.98 20.69
C GLU A 310 1.56 31.14 19.74
N HIS A 311 1.94 30.99 18.47
CA HIS A 311 1.53 31.86 17.37
C HIS A 311 0.48 31.15 16.52
N ILE A 312 -0.74 31.70 16.48
CA ILE A 312 -1.85 31.15 15.69
C ILE A 312 -1.98 31.95 14.39
N ILE A 313 -1.58 31.34 13.27
CA ILE A 313 -1.72 31.90 11.93
C ILE A 313 -3.01 31.39 11.29
N PHE A 314 -3.85 32.29 10.79
CA PHE A 314 -5.09 31.92 10.08
C PHE A 314 -4.83 31.68 8.59
N ASN A 315 -5.17 30.47 8.12
CA ASN A 315 -4.86 29.98 6.77
C ASN A 315 -6.02 30.08 5.77
N GLY A 316 -7.18 30.63 6.17
CA GLY A 316 -8.39 30.68 5.35
C GLY A 316 -9.43 29.62 5.72
N TYR A 317 -10.37 29.38 4.81
CA TYR A 317 -11.51 28.48 4.99
C TYR A 317 -11.52 27.38 3.92
N ARG A 318 -11.78 26.13 4.33
CA ARG A 318 -12.11 25.00 3.42
C ARG A 318 -13.57 24.58 3.58
N THR A 319 -13.98 24.41 4.84
CA THR A 319 -15.37 24.27 5.30
C THR A 319 -15.50 24.90 6.68
N ASN A 320 -14.56 24.57 7.57
CA ASN A 320 -14.23 25.28 8.79
C ASN A 320 -13.02 26.22 8.56
N PRO A 321 -12.76 27.19 9.46
CA PRO A 321 -11.50 27.93 9.49
C PRO A 321 -10.31 26.99 9.75
N MET A 322 -9.18 27.26 9.10
CA MET A 322 -7.93 26.52 9.30
C MET A 322 -6.87 27.42 9.92
N TYR A 323 -6.06 26.84 10.82
CA TYR A 323 -5.00 27.54 11.54
C TYR A 323 -3.70 26.73 11.49
N THR A 324 -2.55 27.42 11.41
CA THR A 324 -1.24 26.86 11.75
C THR A 324 -0.88 27.35 13.14
N HIS A 325 -0.46 26.44 13.99
CA HIS A 325 0.02 26.73 15.33
C HIS A 325 1.55 26.57 15.32
N LEU A 326 2.28 27.65 15.60
CA LEU A 326 3.75 27.64 15.69
C LEU A 326 4.15 27.93 17.14
N PHE A 327 5.19 27.26 17.62
CA PHE A 327 5.58 27.29 19.04
C PHE A 327 7.04 27.73 19.20
N GLU A 328 7.24 28.71 20.07
CA GLU A 328 8.53 29.09 20.63
C GLU A 328 8.54 28.68 22.11
N TYR A 329 9.71 28.49 22.71
CA TYR A 329 9.85 28.39 24.17
C TYR A 329 10.70 29.54 24.68
N LEU A 330 10.16 30.32 25.61
CA LEU A 330 10.81 31.49 26.18
C LEU A 330 11.69 31.07 27.35
N GLY A 331 12.98 31.39 27.29
CA GLY A 331 13.95 31.04 28.32
C GLY A 331 13.84 31.88 29.59
N GLU A 332 14.81 31.73 30.48
CA GLU A 332 14.88 32.45 31.76
C GLU A 332 15.03 33.98 31.58
N ASP A 333 15.67 34.42 30.49
CA ASP A 333 15.83 35.83 30.12
C ASP A 333 14.68 36.36 29.25
N GLY A 334 13.68 35.52 28.95
CA GLY A 334 12.48 35.85 28.17
C GLY A 334 12.67 35.92 26.65
N ALA A 335 13.87 35.60 26.14
CA ALA A 335 14.09 35.41 24.71
C ALA A 335 13.68 33.98 24.29
N PRO A 336 13.20 33.76 23.05
CA PRO A 336 13.08 32.43 22.48
C PRO A 336 14.42 31.67 22.48
N VAL A 337 14.39 30.41 22.91
CA VAL A 337 15.55 29.52 22.83
C VAL A 337 15.77 29.01 21.40
N THR A 338 17.01 28.66 21.06
CA THR A 338 17.40 28.07 19.77
C THR A 338 18.34 26.87 20.02
N GLY A 339 18.47 25.96 19.06
CA GLY A 339 19.28 24.74 19.27
C GLY A 339 18.53 23.63 20.01
N TRP A 340 19.26 22.77 20.73
CA TRP A 340 18.70 21.58 21.35
C TRP A 340 18.36 21.80 22.84
N HIS A 341 17.09 21.61 23.20
CA HIS A 341 16.63 21.78 24.58
C HIS A 341 15.80 20.60 25.09
N THR A 342 15.94 20.32 26.38
CA THR A 342 15.13 19.33 27.10
C THR A 342 14.15 20.08 28.01
N ILE A 343 12.85 19.95 27.77
CA ILE A 343 11.77 20.63 28.52
C ILE A 343 10.79 19.54 28.98
N ASP A 344 10.42 19.52 30.27
CA ASP A 344 9.52 18.51 30.85
C ASP A 344 9.92 17.05 30.52
N ASN A 345 11.22 16.74 30.56
CA ASN A 345 11.85 15.47 30.16
C ASN A 345 11.67 15.07 28.67
N LYS A 346 11.23 15.99 27.81
CA LYS A 346 11.08 15.80 26.35
C LYS A 346 12.16 16.56 25.62
N ARG A 347 12.77 15.95 24.58
CA ARG A 347 13.81 16.58 23.75
C ARG A 347 13.19 17.30 22.56
N TYR A 348 13.58 18.55 22.38
CA TYR A 348 13.10 19.48 21.37
C TYR A 348 14.27 20.11 20.61
N TYR A 349 14.05 20.46 19.34
CA TYR A 349 14.95 21.32 18.59
C TYR A 349 14.22 22.60 18.19
N PHE A 350 14.89 23.74 18.36
CA PHE A 350 14.40 25.06 17.99
C PHE A 350 15.31 25.63 16.90
N GLN A 351 14.70 26.11 15.82
CA GLN A 351 15.43 26.67 14.68
C GLN A 351 16.02 28.05 15.03
N SER A 352 16.83 28.62 14.14
CA SER A 352 17.53 29.90 14.37
C SER A 352 16.61 31.13 14.47
N ASP A 353 15.32 30.98 14.13
CA ASP A 353 14.26 31.96 14.35
C ASP A 353 13.52 31.81 15.70
N GLY A 354 13.84 30.76 16.46
CA GLY A 354 13.19 30.38 17.73
C GLY A 354 12.01 29.41 17.56
N LEU A 355 11.63 29.01 16.35
CA LEU A 355 10.51 28.10 16.12
C LEU A 355 10.90 26.64 16.34
N ARG A 356 10.12 25.93 17.16
CA ARG A 356 10.26 24.49 17.40
C ARG A 356 10.03 23.69 16.12
N ALA A 357 10.90 22.72 15.86
CA ALA A 357 10.68 21.68 14.85
C ALA A 357 9.47 20.81 15.22
N GLN A 358 8.47 20.72 14.34
CA GLN A 358 7.20 20.05 14.65
C GLN A 358 6.58 19.42 13.40
N ASN A 359 6.24 18.13 13.50
CA ASN A 359 5.70 17.34 12.39
C ASN A 359 6.57 17.48 11.12
N ASP A 360 7.89 17.37 11.29
CA ASP A 360 8.85 17.53 10.19
C ASP A 360 10.16 16.76 10.41
N VAL A 361 10.97 16.71 9.35
CA VAL A 361 12.35 16.22 9.35
C VAL A 361 13.32 17.39 9.22
N VAL A 362 14.20 17.56 10.20
CA VAL A 362 15.21 18.63 10.19
C VAL A 362 16.60 18.02 9.98
N THR A 363 17.37 18.60 9.07
CA THR A 363 18.79 18.28 8.89
C THR A 363 19.63 19.13 9.85
N ILE A 364 20.38 18.49 10.74
CA ILE A 364 21.26 19.12 11.73
C ILE A 364 22.62 18.43 11.61
N GLU A 365 23.66 19.17 11.24
CA GLU A 365 25.03 18.65 11.09
C GLU A 365 25.11 17.41 10.18
N GLY A 366 24.44 17.49 9.02
CA GLY A 366 24.36 16.43 8.02
C GLY A 366 23.41 15.26 8.37
N LYS A 367 23.13 15.02 9.66
CA LYS A 367 22.17 14.02 10.13
C LYS A 367 20.74 14.55 10.01
N ARG A 368 19.76 13.67 9.74
CA ARG A 368 18.33 14.01 9.65
C ARG A 368 17.57 13.45 10.84
N TYR A 369 16.90 14.33 11.58
CA TYR A 369 16.14 13.99 12.79
C TYR A 369 14.64 14.19 12.57
N LEU A 370 13.82 13.37 13.24
CA LEU A 370 12.37 13.33 13.08
C LEU A 370 11.66 13.90 14.32
N PHE A 371 10.74 14.84 14.11
CA PHE A 371 9.96 15.46 15.19
C PHE A 371 8.46 15.18 15.00
N ASP A 372 7.80 14.73 16.06
CA ASP A 372 6.38 14.36 16.05
C ASP A 372 5.42 15.57 16.01
N TYR A 373 4.11 15.31 16.08
CA TYR A 373 3.10 16.36 16.03
C TYR A 373 3.12 17.32 17.23
N ASP A 374 3.71 16.92 18.36
CA ASP A 374 3.97 17.78 19.52
C ASP A 374 5.39 18.39 19.50
N GLY A 375 6.15 18.15 18.43
CA GLY A 375 7.53 18.59 18.22
C GLY A 375 8.59 17.81 18.99
N GLN A 376 8.24 16.67 19.57
CA GLN A 376 9.17 15.82 20.33
C GLN A 376 10.05 15.03 19.37
N LEU A 377 11.34 14.89 19.71
CA LEU A 377 12.28 14.03 18.97
C LEU A 377 11.86 12.55 19.06
N VAL A 378 11.61 11.94 17.91
CA VAL A 378 11.26 10.50 17.79
C VAL A 378 12.55 9.66 17.89
N LYS A 379 12.52 8.58 18.68
CA LYS A 379 13.67 7.68 18.94
C LYS A 379 13.25 6.21 18.95
N ASN A 380 14.08 5.33 18.41
CA ASN A 380 13.91 3.86 18.35
C ASN A 380 12.54 3.40 17.83
N THR A 381 11.89 4.16 16.95
CA THR A 381 10.55 3.84 16.46
C THR A 381 10.25 4.45 15.10
N TYR A 382 9.17 3.98 14.49
CA TYR A 382 8.51 4.66 13.39
C TYR A 382 7.86 5.97 13.84
N GLY A 383 7.97 7.00 13.01
CA GLY A 383 7.22 8.25 13.13
C GLY A 383 6.70 8.71 11.77
N ILE A 384 5.71 9.60 11.78
CA ILE A 384 5.01 10.06 10.57
C ILE A 384 5.08 11.58 10.48
N VAL A 385 5.45 12.08 9.30
CA VAL A 385 5.24 13.49 8.91
C VAL A 385 3.99 13.56 8.04
N GLU A 386 3.01 14.36 8.44
CA GLU A 386 1.80 14.62 7.68
C GLU A 386 1.82 16.04 7.09
N ARG A 387 1.79 16.17 5.76
CA ARG A 387 1.74 17.47 5.08
C ARG A 387 0.32 17.69 4.54
N PRO A 388 -0.56 18.40 5.28
CA PRO A 388 -1.94 18.65 4.84
C PRO A 388 -1.97 19.65 3.68
N SER A 389 -2.74 19.33 2.64
CA SER A 389 -3.01 20.22 1.50
C SER A 389 -4.52 20.42 1.30
N MET A 390 -4.88 21.47 0.56
CA MET A 390 -6.27 21.85 0.26
C MET A 390 -7.06 20.77 -0.52
N PHE A 391 -6.38 19.73 -1.04
CA PHE A 391 -7.01 18.60 -1.72
C PHE A 391 -6.71 17.26 -1.05
N PHE A 392 -5.45 16.99 -0.68
CA PHE A 392 -5.00 15.72 -0.10
C PHE A 392 -4.03 15.95 1.06
N SER A 393 -4.00 15.04 2.03
CA SER A 393 -2.95 14.95 3.05
C SER A 393 -1.92 13.89 2.62
N SER A 394 -0.67 14.27 2.34
CA SER A 394 0.39 13.27 2.22
C SER A 394 0.92 12.89 3.60
N LYS A 395 1.23 11.60 3.79
CA LYS A 395 1.83 11.07 5.02
C LYS A 395 3.07 10.29 4.63
N THR A 396 4.21 10.63 5.23
CA THR A 396 5.49 9.96 4.98
C THR A 396 5.98 9.36 6.29
N THR A 397 6.24 8.06 6.28
CA THR A 397 6.71 7.31 7.46
C THR A 397 8.22 7.13 7.38
N TYR A 398 8.89 7.32 8.52
CA TYR A 398 10.33 7.18 8.72
C TYR A 398 10.58 6.27 9.93
N HIS A 399 11.76 5.65 10.04
CA HIS A 399 12.21 4.95 11.23
C HIS A 399 13.44 5.66 11.84
N THR A 400 13.56 5.64 13.17
CA THR A 400 14.63 6.32 13.92
C THR A 400 15.45 5.37 14.78
N ASP A 401 16.71 5.71 15.04
CA ASP A 401 17.56 5.04 16.03
C ASP A 401 17.44 5.66 17.44
N ALA A 402 18.32 5.25 18.36
CA ALA A 402 18.33 5.69 19.75
C ALA A 402 18.66 7.18 19.90
N ASP A 403 19.38 7.77 18.94
CA ASP A 403 19.71 9.20 18.93
C ASP A 403 18.59 10.03 18.29
N GLY A 404 17.77 9.39 17.46
CA GLY A 404 16.63 9.98 16.75
C GLY A 404 16.94 10.29 15.28
N VAL A 405 18.04 9.73 14.76
CA VAL A 405 18.45 9.89 13.37
C VAL A 405 17.64 8.94 12.50
N ILE A 406 17.14 9.47 11.39
CA ILE A 406 16.35 8.72 10.41
C ILE A 406 17.26 7.70 9.70
N GLN A 407 16.83 6.44 9.74
CA GLN A 407 17.54 5.33 9.13
C GLN A 407 17.37 5.32 7.61
N THR A 408 18.45 5.06 6.87
CA THR A 408 18.49 5.05 5.40
C THR A 408 19.18 3.77 4.90
N GLY A 409 18.86 3.36 3.65
CA GLY A 409 19.49 2.20 3.02
C GLY A 409 19.24 0.87 3.76
N ARG A 410 20.19 -0.06 3.64
CA ARG A 410 20.13 -1.40 4.26
C ARG A 410 20.61 -1.33 5.72
N GLN A 411 19.79 -1.82 6.65
CA GLN A 411 20.06 -1.79 8.10
C GLN A 411 19.73 -3.14 8.76
N LEU A 412 20.36 -3.43 9.90
CA LEU A 412 20.08 -4.61 10.73
C LEU A 412 19.60 -4.15 12.12
N ILE A 413 18.30 -4.29 12.39
CA ILE A 413 17.65 -3.81 13.62
C ILE A 413 16.93 -4.99 14.28
N ASP A 414 17.21 -5.25 15.56
CA ASP A 414 16.68 -6.39 16.33
C ASP A 414 16.75 -7.75 15.61
N GLY A 415 17.87 -7.98 14.89
CA GLY A 415 18.10 -9.21 14.12
C GLY A 415 17.31 -9.34 12.82
N LYS A 416 16.55 -8.31 12.42
CA LYS A 416 15.83 -8.25 11.13
C LYS A 416 16.55 -7.30 10.18
N GLU A 417 16.61 -7.68 8.91
CA GLU A 417 17.11 -6.78 7.86
C GLU A 417 15.99 -5.84 7.38
N TYR A 418 16.36 -4.58 7.21
CA TYR A 418 15.52 -3.51 6.68
C TYR A 418 16.17 -2.92 5.43
N ILE A 419 15.36 -2.49 4.46
CA ILE A 419 15.77 -1.61 3.36
C ILE A 419 14.86 -0.37 3.39
N PHE A 420 15.41 0.75 3.85
CA PHE A 420 14.80 2.08 3.76
C PHE A 420 15.28 2.78 2.48
N SER A 421 14.55 3.79 2.00
CA SER A 421 15.04 4.58 0.86
C SER A 421 16.29 5.39 1.23
N GLU A 422 16.99 5.93 0.24
CA GLU A 422 18.09 6.90 0.46
C GLU A 422 17.62 8.10 1.30
N ASN A 423 16.35 8.49 1.15
CA ASN A 423 15.72 9.55 1.92
C ASN A 423 15.09 9.07 3.25
N GLY A 424 15.30 7.80 3.63
CA GLY A 424 14.86 7.18 4.89
C GLY A 424 13.36 6.89 4.97
N VAL A 425 12.65 6.98 3.84
CA VAL A 425 11.22 6.65 3.77
C VAL A 425 11.06 5.15 3.90
N VAL A 426 10.07 4.74 4.67
CA VAL A 426 9.70 3.33 4.88
C VAL A 426 9.06 2.77 3.61
N LEU A 427 9.63 1.68 3.09
CA LEU A 427 9.29 1.08 1.81
C LEU A 427 8.34 -0.13 1.95
N ASN A 428 7.59 -0.42 0.88
CA ASN A 428 6.67 -1.55 0.79
C ASN A 428 6.56 -2.00 -0.67
N GLY A 429 6.66 -3.31 -0.94
CA GLY A 429 6.61 -3.87 -2.30
C GLY A 429 7.94 -4.48 -2.73
N ILE A 430 8.20 -4.51 -4.04
CA ILE A 430 9.47 -5.02 -4.59
C ILE A 430 10.42 -3.84 -4.78
N ILE A 431 11.57 -3.88 -4.07
CA ILE A 431 12.60 -2.85 -4.11
C ILE A 431 13.87 -3.42 -4.73
N THR A 432 14.35 -2.82 -5.82
CA THR A 432 15.65 -3.16 -6.41
C THR A 432 16.77 -2.49 -5.60
N PHE A 433 17.64 -3.29 -4.98
CA PHE A 433 18.81 -2.86 -4.22
C PHE A 433 20.02 -3.70 -4.64
N GLU A 434 21.18 -3.07 -4.91
CA GLU A 434 22.40 -3.75 -5.38
C GLU A 434 22.16 -4.69 -6.60
N ASN A 435 21.35 -4.24 -7.57
CA ASN A 435 20.91 -5.01 -8.75
C ASN A 435 20.15 -6.31 -8.44
N LYS A 436 19.56 -6.43 -7.25
CA LYS A 436 18.69 -7.54 -6.83
C LYS A 436 17.34 -7.01 -6.37
N ASP A 437 16.27 -7.73 -6.69
CA ASP A 437 14.93 -7.38 -6.25
C ASP A 437 14.62 -8.05 -4.92
N TYR A 438 14.27 -7.27 -3.89
CA TYR A 438 13.87 -7.75 -2.58
C TYR A 438 12.40 -7.42 -2.32
N PHE A 439 11.65 -8.34 -1.72
CA PHE A 439 10.29 -8.04 -1.27
C PHE A 439 10.32 -7.53 0.18
N VAL A 440 9.79 -6.34 0.42
CA VAL A 440 9.82 -5.66 1.73
C VAL A 440 8.43 -5.23 2.20
N ILE A 441 8.20 -5.26 3.51
CA ILE A 441 6.98 -4.77 4.16
C ILE A 441 7.39 -3.93 5.37
N ASN A 442 6.98 -2.66 5.42
CA ASN A 442 7.43 -1.66 6.38
C ASN A 442 8.97 -1.58 6.49
N SER A 443 9.62 -1.60 5.32
CA SER A 443 11.05 -1.79 5.07
C SER A 443 11.65 -3.14 5.50
N VAL A 444 10.96 -4.01 6.25
CA VAL A 444 11.46 -5.33 6.66
C VAL A 444 11.56 -6.27 5.45
N VAL A 445 12.75 -6.79 5.19
CA VAL A 445 13.01 -7.79 4.14
C VAL A 445 12.28 -9.09 4.46
N GLN A 446 11.41 -9.55 3.56
CA GLN A 446 10.67 -10.80 3.71
C GLN A 446 11.52 -11.96 3.22
N LYS A 447 12.06 -12.77 4.14
CA LYS A 447 12.88 -13.95 3.84
C LYS A 447 12.06 -15.24 3.93
N ASN A 448 12.37 -16.24 3.11
CA ASN A 448 11.68 -17.54 3.06
C ASN A 448 10.15 -17.38 3.09
N SER A 449 9.62 -16.54 2.20
CA SER A 449 8.23 -16.06 2.25
C SER A 449 7.53 -16.31 0.92
N LEU A 450 6.33 -16.89 0.97
CA LEU A 450 5.34 -16.92 -0.11
C LEU A 450 4.06 -16.26 0.44
N LYS A 451 3.79 -15.02 0.05
CA LYS A 451 2.70 -14.20 0.62
C LYS A 451 2.01 -13.38 -0.47
N ALA A 452 0.70 -13.20 -0.33
CA ALA A 452 0.01 -12.12 -1.06
C ALA A 452 0.39 -10.76 -0.45
N TYR A 453 0.42 -9.74 -1.28
CA TYR A 453 0.56 -8.35 -0.84
C TYR A 453 -0.34 -7.43 -1.66
N PHE A 454 -0.94 -6.46 -0.97
CA PHE A 454 -1.91 -5.50 -1.50
C PHE A 454 -1.57 -4.12 -0.98
N ALA A 455 -0.88 -3.32 -1.79
CA ALA A 455 -0.63 -1.92 -1.50
C ALA A 455 -1.85 -1.07 -1.95
N PRO A 456 -2.60 -0.40 -1.05
CA PRO A 456 -3.41 0.73 -1.48
C PRO A 456 -2.49 1.81 -2.07
N VAL A 457 -2.97 2.58 -3.05
CA VAL A 457 -2.15 3.58 -3.76
C VAL A 457 -1.52 4.59 -2.80
N VAL A 458 -0.22 4.46 -2.58
CA VAL A 458 0.62 5.49 -1.94
C VAL A 458 1.27 6.30 -3.06
N TYR A 459 1.12 7.62 -3.03
CA TYR A 459 1.42 8.51 -4.16
C TYR A 459 2.93 8.81 -4.37
N HIS A 460 3.76 7.77 -4.49
CA HIS A 460 5.19 7.88 -4.77
C HIS A 460 5.66 6.85 -5.82
N ASN A 461 5.24 7.04 -7.07
CA ASN A 461 5.77 6.47 -8.34
C ASN A 461 5.96 4.95 -8.50
N GLU A 462 5.76 4.12 -7.48
CA GLU A 462 5.79 2.67 -7.56
C GLU A 462 4.37 2.10 -7.67
N GLY A 463 4.24 0.93 -8.32
CA GLY A 463 2.96 0.43 -8.81
C GLY A 463 2.00 -0.07 -7.74
N ILE A 464 0.76 -0.39 -8.16
CA ILE A 464 -0.18 -1.13 -7.31
C ILE A 464 0.29 -2.58 -7.23
N PHE A 465 1.09 -2.90 -6.21
CA PHE A 465 1.50 -4.27 -5.90
C PHE A 465 0.29 -5.06 -5.37
N ASN A 466 -0.26 -5.95 -6.22
CA ASN A 466 -1.42 -6.81 -5.96
C ASN A 466 -1.14 -8.24 -6.47
N GLY A 467 -0.38 -9.03 -5.71
CA GLY A 467 0.03 -10.37 -6.17
C GLY A 467 0.63 -11.24 -5.06
N ILE A 468 0.86 -12.52 -5.36
CA ILE A 468 1.58 -13.44 -4.48
C ILE A 468 3.06 -13.44 -4.87
N TYR A 469 3.95 -13.07 -3.96
CA TYR A 469 5.39 -12.99 -4.20
C TYR A 469 6.13 -14.06 -3.37
N GLY A 470 7.08 -14.73 -4.01
CA GLY A 470 7.97 -15.72 -3.41
C GLY A 470 9.38 -15.17 -3.21
N THR A 471 10.06 -15.56 -2.14
CA THR A 471 11.42 -15.12 -1.81
C THR A 471 12.29 -16.27 -1.30
N ASP A 472 13.59 -16.17 -1.55
CA ASP A 472 14.62 -17.06 -1.02
C ASP A 472 14.98 -16.77 0.45
N GLU A 473 15.96 -17.47 0.99
CA GLU A 473 16.50 -17.28 2.35
C GLU A 473 17.13 -15.90 2.60
N ASN A 474 17.48 -15.17 1.52
CA ASN A 474 18.05 -13.83 1.57
C ASN A 474 16.99 -12.73 1.39
N GLY A 475 15.77 -13.11 1.00
CA GLY A 475 14.65 -12.20 0.69
C GLY A 475 14.61 -11.72 -0.76
N ILE A 476 15.42 -12.33 -1.63
CA ILE A 476 15.47 -12.04 -3.07
C ILE A 476 14.23 -12.66 -3.74
N VAL A 477 13.57 -11.89 -4.59
CA VAL A 477 12.33 -12.29 -5.26
C VAL A 477 12.58 -13.38 -6.32
N LEU A 478 11.83 -14.47 -6.19
CA LEU A 478 11.87 -15.61 -7.12
C LEU A 478 11.32 -15.22 -8.50
N LYS A 479 11.87 -15.80 -9.56
CA LYS A 479 11.47 -15.56 -10.96
C LYS A 479 11.53 -16.85 -11.79
N GLY A 480 10.60 -16.99 -12.73
CA GLY A 480 10.49 -18.17 -13.59
C GLY A 480 9.95 -19.40 -12.85
N PHE A 481 10.27 -20.60 -13.36
CA PHE A 481 9.88 -21.87 -12.74
C PHE A 481 10.75 -22.13 -11.50
N GLN A 482 10.14 -22.07 -10.31
CA GLN A 482 10.81 -22.25 -9.02
C GLN A 482 9.88 -23.01 -8.07
N ARG A 483 10.44 -23.75 -7.11
CA ARG A 483 9.63 -24.33 -6.03
C ARG A 483 9.47 -23.34 -4.88
N GLY A 484 8.25 -23.24 -4.36
CA GLY A 484 7.92 -22.41 -3.20
C GLY A 484 8.43 -23.02 -1.89
N ILE A 485 8.25 -22.27 -0.80
CA ILE A 485 8.54 -22.76 0.58
C ILE A 485 7.60 -23.89 1.02
N ASP A 486 6.49 -24.09 0.30
CA ASP A 486 5.58 -25.23 0.42
C ASP A 486 6.07 -26.48 -0.36
N GLY A 487 7.19 -26.37 -1.07
CA GLY A 487 7.76 -27.41 -1.93
C GLY A 487 7.08 -27.56 -3.29
N GLN A 488 6.04 -26.78 -3.57
CA GLN A 488 5.24 -26.90 -4.80
C GLN A 488 5.84 -26.06 -5.92
N LEU A 489 5.58 -26.45 -7.17
CA LEU A 489 6.14 -25.76 -8.34
C LEU A 489 5.25 -24.59 -8.74
N HIS A 490 5.83 -23.40 -8.88
CA HIS A 490 5.14 -22.21 -9.36
C HIS A 490 5.90 -21.56 -10.51
N TYR A 491 5.25 -20.60 -11.18
CA TYR A 491 5.84 -19.74 -12.18
C TYR A 491 5.68 -18.28 -11.76
N PHE A 492 6.81 -17.61 -11.50
CA PHE A 492 6.87 -16.26 -10.94
C PHE A 492 7.19 -15.21 -12.02
N GLN A 493 6.34 -14.19 -12.19
CA GLN A 493 6.50 -13.10 -13.18
C GLN A 493 6.29 -11.65 -12.65
N PRO A 494 6.98 -11.17 -11.60
CA PRO A 494 7.59 -11.89 -10.49
C PRO A 494 6.53 -12.38 -9.47
N GLU A 495 5.26 -12.00 -9.65
CA GLU A 495 4.12 -12.58 -8.95
C GLU A 495 3.75 -13.96 -9.48
N VAL A 496 3.17 -14.78 -8.61
CA VAL A 496 2.34 -15.93 -8.96
C VAL A 496 0.92 -15.43 -9.14
N LYS A 497 0.35 -15.62 -10.34
CA LYS A 497 -1.08 -15.37 -10.60
C LYS A 497 -1.94 -16.26 -9.68
N SER A 498 -3.19 -15.87 -9.43
CA SER A 498 -4.15 -16.74 -8.75
C SER A 498 -5.07 -17.43 -9.76
N VAL A 499 -5.19 -18.76 -9.64
CA VAL A 499 -6.11 -19.61 -10.39
C VAL A 499 -7.11 -20.20 -9.38
N THR A 500 -8.38 -20.35 -9.79
CA THR A 500 -9.48 -20.81 -8.93
C THR A 500 -10.13 -22.12 -9.39
N LYS A 501 -9.63 -22.71 -10.49
CA LYS A 501 -10.05 -24.00 -11.05
C LYS A 501 -8.90 -24.62 -11.85
N PRO A 502 -8.70 -25.94 -11.84
CA PRO A 502 -7.65 -26.58 -12.64
C PRO A 502 -7.76 -26.25 -14.14
N SER A 503 -6.65 -25.84 -14.76
CA SER A 503 -6.62 -25.30 -16.12
C SER A 503 -5.34 -25.66 -16.88
N TRP A 504 -5.31 -25.39 -18.19
CA TRP A 504 -4.12 -25.59 -19.03
C TRP A 504 -3.50 -24.23 -19.37
N GLU A 505 -2.18 -24.10 -19.18
CA GLU A 505 -1.38 -22.98 -19.72
C GLU A 505 -0.25 -23.54 -20.58
N GLU A 506 0.12 -22.82 -21.64
CA GLU A 506 1.27 -23.14 -22.49
C GLU A 506 2.34 -22.07 -22.31
N ILE A 507 3.52 -22.49 -21.85
CA ILE A 507 4.64 -21.60 -21.54
C ILE A 507 5.85 -22.11 -22.32
N ASN A 508 6.44 -21.25 -23.15
CA ASN A 508 7.57 -21.57 -24.03
C ASN A 508 7.32 -22.78 -24.96
N GLY A 509 6.08 -22.97 -25.44
CA GLY A 509 5.70 -24.08 -26.32
C GLY A 509 5.49 -25.43 -25.62
N GLN A 510 5.50 -25.44 -24.28
CA GLN A 510 5.27 -26.63 -23.47
C GLN A 510 4.00 -26.45 -22.61
N ARG A 511 3.17 -27.49 -22.51
CA ARG A 511 1.93 -27.47 -21.73
C ARG A 511 2.13 -27.90 -20.28
N TYR A 512 1.45 -27.17 -19.39
CA TYR A 512 1.44 -27.36 -17.94
C TYR A 512 -0.02 -27.41 -17.45
N ARG A 513 -0.30 -28.26 -16.45
CA ARG A 513 -1.59 -28.27 -15.73
C ARG A 513 -1.45 -27.39 -14.51
N LEU A 514 -2.24 -26.31 -14.47
CA LEU A 514 -2.36 -25.42 -13.33
C LEU A 514 -3.45 -25.95 -12.39
N THR A 515 -3.26 -25.78 -11.10
CA THR A 515 -4.26 -26.02 -10.05
C THR A 515 -4.14 -24.95 -8.96
N ASP A 516 -5.17 -24.79 -8.13
CA ASP A 516 -5.16 -23.87 -7.00
C ASP A 516 -4.54 -24.49 -5.74
N GLY A 517 -3.92 -23.67 -4.90
CA GLY A 517 -3.27 -24.11 -3.67
C GLY A 517 -4.21 -24.34 -2.49
N ASP A 518 -3.89 -25.36 -1.69
CA ASP A 518 -4.59 -25.70 -0.43
C ASP A 518 -4.62 -24.51 0.55
N TYR A 519 -3.66 -23.59 0.45
CA TYR A 519 -3.60 -22.36 1.25
C TYR A 519 -4.33 -21.19 0.57
N VAL A 520 -5.37 -20.68 1.24
CA VAL A 520 -5.96 -19.36 0.96
C VAL A 520 -5.23 -18.31 1.79
N GLU A 521 -4.73 -17.25 1.17
CA GLU A 521 -4.17 -16.12 1.90
C GLU A 521 -5.31 -15.32 2.58
N PRO A 522 -5.34 -15.21 3.92
CA PRO A 522 -6.53 -14.79 4.66
C PRO A 522 -6.87 -13.30 4.56
N THR A 523 -5.93 -12.43 4.17
CA THR A 523 -6.22 -11.01 3.89
C THR A 523 -6.71 -10.76 2.46
N ALA A 524 -6.30 -11.59 1.51
CA ALA A 524 -6.58 -11.42 0.08
C ALA A 524 -7.71 -12.28 -0.48
N GLY A 525 -7.93 -13.48 0.09
CA GLY A 525 -8.74 -14.52 -0.54
C GLY A 525 -8.10 -15.16 -1.79
N MET A 526 -6.83 -14.87 -2.07
CA MET A 526 -6.07 -15.46 -3.17
C MET A 526 -5.50 -16.84 -2.78
N ARG A 527 -5.44 -17.76 -3.75
CA ARG A 527 -4.65 -18.99 -3.68
C ARG A 527 -3.42 -18.86 -4.60
N PRO A 528 -2.24 -19.38 -4.22
CA PRO A 528 -1.11 -19.48 -5.15
C PRO A 528 -1.45 -20.51 -6.24
N THR A 529 -1.12 -20.21 -7.49
CA THR A 529 -1.23 -21.20 -8.58
C THR A 529 -0.08 -22.20 -8.48
N ILE A 530 -0.41 -23.49 -8.48
CA ILE A 530 0.55 -24.60 -8.53
C ILE A 530 0.59 -25.16 -9.94
N ILE A 531 1.79 -25.52 -10.39
CA ILE A 531 2.01 -26.37 -11.55
C ILE A 531 2.10 -27.82 -11.07
N VAL A 532 1.17 -28.65 -11.53
CA VAL A 532 1.14 -30.09 -11.25
C VAL A 532 2.44 -30.74 -11.74
N SER A 533 3.13 -31.46 -10.86
CA SER A 533 4.43 -32.10 -11.13
C SER A 533 4.55 -33.44 -10.38
N ASN A 534 5.43 -34.33 -10.84
CA ASN A 534 5.72 -35.67 -10.29
C ASN A 534 4.48 -36.56 -10.09
N THR A 535 3.52 -36.56 -11.01
CA THR A 535 2.26 -37.32 -10.88
C THR A 535 1.63 -37.68 -12.22
N THR A 536 0.56 -38.50 -12.20
CA THR A 536 -0.26 -38.81 -13.37
C THR A 536 -1.73 -38.55 -13.04
N LEU A 537 -2.40 -37.71 -13.83
CA LEU A 537 -3.81 -37.35 -13.63
C LEU A 537 -4.66 -37.68 -14.86
N LYS A 538 -5.92 -38.06 -14.62
CA LYS A 538 -6.99 -38.01 -15.62
C LYS A 538 -7.46 -36.57 -15.76
N VAL A 539 -7.44 -36.05 -16.97
CA VAL A 539 -7.93 -34.72 -17.34
C VAL A 539 -8.86 -34.90 -18.52
N ASP A 540 -10.12 -34.52 -18.34
CA ASP A 540 -11.21 -34.78 -19.28
C ASP A 540 -11.27 -36.29 -19.64
N ASP A 541 -11.33 -36.65 -20.92
CA ASP A 541 -11.33 -38.06 -21.38
C ASP A 541 -9.92 -38.70 -21.45
N LYS A 542 -8.87 -37.95 -21.10
CA LYS A 542 -7.46 -38.32 -21.33
C LYS A 542 -6.69 -38.44 -20.03
N VAL A 543 -5.46 -38.96 -20.11
CA VAL A 543 -4.57 -39.13 -18.96
C VAL A 543 -3.18 -38.58 -19.30
N TYR A 544 -2.61 -37.81 -18.39
CA TYR A 544 -1.35 -37.10 -18.56
C TYR A 544 -0.41 -37.40 -17.39
N SER A 545 0.84 -37.72 -17.70
CA SER A 545 1.95 -37.76 -16.74
C SER A 545 2.69 -36.42 -16.74
N PHE A 546 3.07 -35.95 -15.55
CA PHE A 546 3.75 -34.67 -15.32
C PHE A 546 5.10 -34.93 -14.63
N ASP A 547 6.18 -34.44 -15.21
CA ASP A 547 7.56 -34.62 -14.70
C ASP A 547 7.90 -33.71 -13.49
N ASP A 548 9.17 -33.64 -13.11
CA ASP A 548 9.66 -32.82 -11.99
C ASP A 548 9.47 -31.31 -12.20
N LYS A 549 9.33 -30.90 -13.46
CA LYS A 549 9.09 -29.52 -13.95
C LYS A 549 7.62 -29.30 -14.35
N GLY A 550 6.77 -30.31 -14.18
CA GLY A 550 5.35 -30.25 -14.51
C GLY A 550 5.02 -30.30 -15.99
N ILE A 551 5.96 -30.76 -16.83
CA ILE A 551 5.77 -30.90 -18.27
C ILE A 551 4.80 -32.06 -18.53
N SER A 552 3.67 -31.76 -19.17
CA SER A 552 2.63 -32.77 -19.45
C SER A 552 2.97 -33.64 -20.67
N THR A 553 2.86 -34.96 -20.53
CA THR A 553 2.90 -35.94 -21.63
C THR A 553 1.64 -36.81 -21.59
N GLU A 554 1.00 -37.03 -22.73
CA GLU A 554 -0.20 -37.88 -22.82
C GLU A 554 0.16 -39.37 -22.74
N VAL A 555 -0.54 -40.15 -21.91
CA VAL A 555 -0.22 -41.56 -21.63
C VAL A 555 -1.46 -42.44 -21.59
N THR A 556 -1.30 -43.73 -21.93
CA THR A 556 -2.34 -44.76 -21.75
C THR A 556 -2.04 -45.59 -20.49
N PRO A 557 -2.68 -45.32 -19.34
CA PRO A 557 -2.49 -46.10 -18.11
C PRO A 557 -3.01 -47.54 -18.27
N LYS A 558 -2.41 -48.49 -17.55
CA LYS A 558 -2.79 -49.91 -17.57
C LYS A 558 -2.62 -50.56 -16.21
N ASN A 559 -3.59 -51.38 -15.80
CA ASN A 559 -3.66 -52.06 -14.50
C ASN A 559 -3.36 -51.14 -13.30
N GLN A 560 -3.88 -49.90 -13.32
CA GLN A 560 -3.59 -48.93 -12.28
C GLN A 560 -4.74 -47.97 -12.01
N PHE A 561 -4.80 -47.51 -10.75
CA PHE A 561 -5.66 -46.42 -10.33
C PHE A 561 -5.07 -45.08 -10.78
N ILE A 562 -5.89 -44.24 -11.39
CA ILE A 562 -5.59 -42.86 -11.76
C ILE A 562 -6.59 -41.96 -11.05
N ARG A 563 -6.12 -40.78 -10.63
CA ARG A 563 -6.91 -39.74 -9.97
C ARG A 563 -7.17 -38.56 -10.94
N ASP A 564 -8.25 -37.80 -10.77
CA ASP A 564 -8.39 -36.47 -11.39
C ASP A 564 -8.00 -35.32 -10.44
N ASP A 565 -8.05 -34.08 -10.90
CA ASP A 565 -7.73 -32.90 -10.07
C ASP A 565 -8.63 -32.81 -8.82
N PHE A 566 -9.83 -33.41 -8.87
CA PHE A 566 -10.87 -33.36 -7.85
C PHE A 566 -10.85 -34.59 -6.90
N TRP A 567 -9.77 -35.37 -6.92
CA TRP A 567 -9.55 -36.57 -6.12
C TRP A 567 -10.54 -37.74 -6.38
N ASN A 568 -11.31 -37.70 -7.47
CA ASN A 568 -12.04 -38.90 -7.91
C ASN A 568 -11.03 -39.93 -8.43
N TRP A 569 -11.26 -41.20 -8.11
CA TRP A 569 -10.42 -42.31 -8.54
C TRP A 569 -11.07 -43.09 -9.68
N TYR A 570 -10.25 -43.53 -10.63
CA TYR A 570 -10.63 -44.26 -11.83
C TYR A 570 -9.69 -45.45 -11.98
N TYR A 571 -10.14 -46.57 -12.56
CA TYR A 571 -9.25 -47.71 -12.85
C TYR A 571 -9.22 -48.06 -14.33
N TYR A 572 -8.01 -48.26 -14.85
CA TYR A 572 -7.76 -48.65 -16.23
C TYR A 572 -7.23 -50.09 -16.28
N ASP A 573 -7.84 -50.93 -17.12
CA ASP A 573 -7.50 -52.35 -17.22
C ASP A 573 -6.18 -52.64 -17.97
N LYS A 574 -5.90 -53.93 -18.21
CA LYS A 574 -4.70 -54.40 -18.91
C LYS A 574 -4.57 -53.89 -20.36
N ASP A 575 -5.70 -53.56 -21.00
CA ASP A 575 -5.74 -53.10 -22.38
C ASP A 575 -5.66 -51.57 -22.44
N GLY A 576 -5.97 -50.89 -21.33
CA GLY A 576 -5.98 -49.44 -21.17
C GLY A 576 -7.39 -48.85 -21.20
N LYS A 577 -8.42 -49.68 -20.98
CA LYS A 577 -9.82 -49.27 -20.98
C LYS A 577 -10.27 -48.90 -19.56
N LEU A 578 -10.99 -47.80 -19.44
CA LEU A 578 -11.65 -47.37 -18.20
C LEU A 578 -12.73 -48.38 -17.79
N LEU A 579 -12.75 -48.79 -16.52
CA LEU A 579 -13.77 -49.68 -15.96
C LEU A 579 -14.97 -48.92 -15.39
N THR A 580 -16.15 -49.54 -15.47
CA THR A 580 -17.43 -49.08 -14.92
C THR A 580 -18.17 -50.26 -14.27
N GLY A 581 -19.15 -49.97 -13.41
CA GLY A 581 -19.94 -50.97 -12.69
C GLY A 581 -19.20 -51.63 -11.51
N ARG A 582 -19.79 -52.72 -10.98
CA ARG A 582 -19.21 -53.56 -9.92
C ARG A 582 -18.06 -54.40 -10.51
N GLN A 583 -16.87 -54.27 -9.93
CA GLN A 583 -15.63 -54.89 -10.41
C GLN A 583 -14.92 -55.63 -9.27
N THR A 584 -14.05 -56.58 -9.60
CA THR A 584 -13.13 -57.21 -8.62
C THR A 584 -11.70 -56.96 -9.07
N ILE A 585 -10.94 -56.25 -8.24
CA ILE A 585 -9.54 -55.84 -8.51
C ILE A 585 -8.69 -56.33 -7.33
N ASP A 586 -7.69 -57.15 -7.62
CA ASP A 586 -6.82 -57.81 -6.63
C ASP A 586 -7.57 -58.50 -5.47
N GLY A 587 -8.75 -59.05 -5.79
CA GLY A 587 -9.64 -59.72 -4.84
C GLY A 587 -10.60 -58.80 -4.07
N VAL A 588 -10.44 -57.48 -4.17
CA VAL A 588 -11.34 -56.49 -3.56
C VAL A 588 -12.50 -56.19 -4.50
N GLN A 589 -13.74 -56.29 -3.99
CA GLN A 589 -14.92 -55.82 -4.73
C GLN A 589 -15.04 -54.30 -4.61
N LEU A 590 -15.09 -53.63 -5.76
CA LEU A 590 -15.20 -52.17 -5.91
C LEU A 590 -16.39 -51.84 -6.82
N TYR A 591 -16.83 -50.59 -6.82
CA TYR A 591 -17.78 -50.09 -7.81
C TYR A 591 -17.28 -48.80 -8.43
N PHE A 592 -17.48 -48.67 -9.74
CA PHE A 592 -17.22 -47.47 -10.51
C PHE A 592 -18.53 -47.04 -11.18
N ASP A 593 -18.83 -45.75 -11.21
CA ASP A 593 -20.07 -45.24 -11.81
C ASP A 593 -20.07 -45.32 -13.36
N LYS A 594 -21.09 -44.73 -13.98
CA LYS A 594 -21.23 -44.67 -15.44
C LYS A 594 -20.09 -43.92 -16.16
N ASP A 595 -19.40 -43.02 -15.45
CA ASP A 595 -18.29 -42.20 -15.95
C ASP A 595 -16.93 -42.74 -15.47
N GLY A 596 -16.92 -43.88 -14.76
CA GLY A 596 -15.75 -44.57 -14.25
C GLY A 596 -15.23 -44.06 -12.90
N LYS A 597 -15.96 -43.20 -12.17
CA LYS A 597 -15.56 -42.71 -10.84
C LYS A 597 -15.81 -43.78 -9.79
N GLN A 598 -14.81 -44.09 -8.98
CA GLN A 598 -14.89 -45.08 -7.91
C GLN A 598 -15.81 -44.60 -6.78
N ALA A 599 -16.77 -45.44 -6.40
CA ALA A 599 -17.56 -45.23 -5.18
C ALA A 599 -16.67 -45.41 -3.95
N LYS A 600 -16.54 -44.35 -3.14
CA LYS A 600 -15.82 -44.34 -1.86
C LYS A 600 -16.62 -43.56 -0.82
N GLY A 601 -16.82 -44.16 0.35
CA GLY A 601 -17.51 -43.54 1.48
C GLY A 601 -19.01 -43.30 1.27
N THR A 602 -19.60 -43.95 0.27
CA THR A 602 -20.96 -43.68 -0.24
C THR A 602 -21.77 -44.95 -0.30
N LEU A 603 -23.09 -44.79 -0.16
CA LEU A 603 -24.05 -45.80 -0.57
C LEU A 603 -24.27 -45.74 -2.09
N VAL A 604 -24.56 -46.90 -2.69
CA VAL A 604 -24.90 -47.04 -4.11
C VAL A 604 -26.10 -48.00 -4.23
N ASP A 605 -27.17 -47.55 -4.86
CA ASP A 605 -28.28 -48.44 -5.26
C ASP A 605 -27.88 -49.18 -6.56
N ILE A 606 -27.82 -50.51 -6.53
CA ILE A 606 -27.50 -51.38 -7.67
C ILE A 606 -28.65 -52.38 -7.84
N ASP A 607 -29.27 -52.39 -9.03
CA ASP A 607 -30.38 -53.28 -9.42
C ASP A 607 -31.62 -53.30 -8.48
N GLY A 608 -31.71 -52.36 -7.55
CA GLY A 608 -32.83 -52.18 -6.62
C GLY A 608 -32.50 -52.38 -5.14
N ASP A 609 -31.24 -52.75 -4.82
CA ASP A 609 -30.71 -52.93 -3.48
C ASP A 609 -29.51 -52.01 -3.21
N THR A 610 -29.36 -51.58 -1.96
CA THR A 610 -28.37 -50.56 -1.56
C THR A 610 -27.10 -51.22 -1.01
N TYR A 611 -25.92 -50.78 -1.43
CA TYR A 611 -24.62 -51.30 -1.00
C TYR A 611 -23.73 -50.17 -0.44
N TYR A 612 -22.82 -50.44 0.50
CA TYR A 612 -21.86 -49.46 1.02
C TYR A 612 -20.42 -49.76 0.57
N PHE A 613 -19.74 -48.74 0.05
CA PHE A 613 -18.33 -48.81 -0.33
C PHE A 613 -17.48 -47.94 0.60
N ASP A 614 -16.40 -48.53 1.11
CA ASP A 614 -15.50 -47.98 2.13
C ASP A 614 -14.96 -46.57 1.80
N LYS A 615 -14.80 -45.70 2.80
CA LYS A 615 -14.31 -44.32 2.58
C LYS A 615 -12.85 -44.24 2.14
N ASP A 616 -11.98 -45.11 2.65
CA ASP A 616 -10.53 -45.00 2.45
C ASP A 616 -10.06 -45.86 1.26
N SER A 617 -10.63 -47.06 1.10
CA SER A 617 -10.28 -48.04 0.07
C SER A 617 -11.30 -48.14 -1.08
N GLY A 618 -12.57 -47.79 -0.85
CA GLY A 618 -13.67 -48.07 -1.78
C GLY A 618 -14.10 -49.54 -1.85
N ALA A 619 -13.65 -50.38 -0.92
CA ALA A 619 -14.06 -51.78 -0.81
C ALA A 619 -15.52 -51.92 -0.40
N LEU A 620 -16.26 -52.83 -1.03
CA LEU A 620 -17.60 -53.25 -0.57
C LEU A 620 -17.52 -53.80 0.86
N TRP A 621 -18.37 -53.31 1.75
CA TRP A 621 -18.56 -53.90 3.08
C TRP A 621 -19.62 -55.01 3.06
N THR A 622 -19.41 -56.06 3.86
CA THR A 622 -20.37 -57.15 4.13
C THR A 622 -20.27 -57.57 5.60
N ASN A 623 -21.30 -58.25 6.13
CA ASN A 623 -21.37 -58.82 7.48
C ASN A 623 -21.02 -57.83 8.63
N ARG A 624 -21.55 -56.60 8.55
CA ARG A 624 -21.19 -55.48 9.45
C ARG A 624 -22.40 -54.59 9.75
N THR A 625 -22.28 -53.77 10.79
CA THR A 625 -23.15 -52.61 11.01
C THR A 625 -22.42 -51.33 10.65
N ILE A 626 -23.13 -50.35 10.09
CA ILE A 626 -22.61 -48.99 9.88
C ILE A 626 -23.60 -47.96 10.42
N GLU A 627 -23.10 -46.85 10.96
CA GLU A 627 -23.91 -45.70 11.35
C GLU A 627 -23.66 -44.57 10.35
N LEU A 628 -24.72 -44.11 9.66
CA LEU A 628 -24.68 -42.98 8.72
C LEU A 628 -25.86 -42.05 9.04
N GLY A 629 -25.60 -40.75 9.25
CA GLY A 629 -26.63 -39.76 9.61
C GLY A 629 -27.50 -40.19 10.80
N GLY A 630 -26.87 -40.70 11.86
CA GLY A 630 -27.51 -41.18 13.10
C GLY A 630 -28.39 -42.42 12.96
N VAL A 631 -28.43 -43.06 11.79
CA VAL A 631 -29.15 -44.31 11.57
C VAL A 631 -28.16 -45.46 11.53
N THR A 632 -28.37 -46.46 12.40
CA THR A 632 -27.67 -47.75 12.30
C THR A 632 -28.31 -48.59 11.19
N TYR A 633 -27.48 -49.06 10.26
CA TYR A 633 -27.83 -50.01 9.22
C TYR A 633 -27.13 -51.35 9.47
N ASN A 634 -27.83 -52.43 9.13
CA ASN A 634 -27.23 -53.75 9.02
C ASN A 634 -26.81 -53.98 7.57
N ILE A 635 -25.61 -54.53 7.37
CA ILE A 635 -25.08 -54.99 6.09
C ILE A 635 -24.95 -56.51 6.15
N ASP A 636 -25.70 -57.21 5.31
CA ASP A 636 -25.73 -58.69 5.28
C ASP A 636 -24.50 -59.31 4.59
N GLU A 637 -24.54 -60.63 4.33
CA GLU A 637 -23.38 -61.36 3.79
C GLU A 637 -23.11 -61.09 2.30
N GLU A 638 -24.13 -60.74 1.53
CA GLU A 638 -24.05 -60.28 0.14
C GLU A 638 -23.65 -58.79 0.00
N GLY A 639 -23.96 -57.98 1.02
CA GLY A 639 -23.60 -56.57 1.12
C GLY A 639 -24.78 -55.58 1.11
N HIS A 640 -26.03 -56.06 1.23
CA HIS A 640 -27.21 -55.20 1.20
C HIS A 640 -27.40 -54.44 2.51
N VAL A 641 -27.61 -53.13 2.40
CA VAL A 641 -27.74 -52.18 3.50
C VAL A 641 -29.21 -51.97 3.84
N THR A 642 -29.63 -52.34 5.05
CA THR A 642 -31.04 -52.28 5.49
C THR A 642 -31.22 -51.65 6.87
N SER A 643 -32.39 -51.04 7.09
CA SER A 643 -32.84 -50.52 8.39
C SER A 643 -34.29 -50.91 8.69
N SER A 644 -34.67 -50.81 9.96
CA SER A 644 -36.04 -51.12 10.45
C SER A 644 -37.03 -49.96 10.27
N LEU A 645 -36.53 -48.73 10.12
CA LEU A 645 -37.34 -47.53 9.89
C LEU A 645 -37.71 -47.40 8.40
N ARG A 646 -38.88 -46.82 8.08
CA ARG A 646 -39.44 -46.78 6.71
C ARG A 646 -40.31 -45.56 6.49
N ASN A 647 -40.29 -45.00 5.28
CA ASN A 647 -41.07 -43.81 4.86
C ASN A 647 -41.05 -42.66 5.87
N THR A 648 -39.88 -42.38 6.44
CA THR A 648 -39.74 -41.41 7.53
C THR A 648 -38.44 -40.63 7.43
N PHE A 649 -38.50 -39.38 7.86
CA PHE A 649 -37.31 -38.62 8.21
C PHE A 649 -36.77 -39.08 9.57
N VAL A 650 -35.45 -39.12 9.71
CA VAL A 650 -34.74 -39.30 10.98
C VAL A 650 -33.78 -38.13 11.15
N GLN A 651 -33.60 -37.64 12.37
CA GLN A 651 -32.60 -36.63 12.71
C GLN A 651 -31.55 -37.24 13.64
N ASP A 652 -30.28 -36.94 13.40
CA ASP A 652 -29.19 -37.40 14.24
C ASP A 652 -28.85 -36.46 15.41
N LYS A 653 -27.83 -36.86 16.19
CA LYS A 653 -27.32 -36.12 17.35
C LYS A 653 -26.70 -34.77 17.01
N ASP A 654 -26.22 -34.57 15.79
CA ASP A 654 -25.56 -33.35 15.33
C ASP A 654 -26.55 -32.40 14.62
N GLY A 655 -27.77 -32.88 14.37
CA GLY A 655 -28.91 -32.13 13.84
C GLY A 655 -29.18 -32.38 12.36
N ASP A 656 -28.44 -33.28 11.72
CA ASP A 656 -28.59 -33.61 10.32
C ASP A 656 -29.77 -34.56 10.09
N TRP A 657 -30.39 -34.45 8.90
CA TRP A 657 -31.59 -35.18 8.55
C TRP A 657 -31.29 -36.26 7.50
N THR A 658 -31.87 -37.44 7.65
CA THR A 658 -31.90 -38.52 6.64
C THR A 658 -33.35 -38.86 6.30
N TYR A 659 -33.60 -39.52 5.17
CA TYR A 659 -34.93 -40.06 4.84
C TYR A 659 -34.85 -41.53 4.43
N LEU A 660 -35.64 -42.38 5.09
CA LEU A 660 -35.69 -43.80 4.79
C LEU A 660 -36.86 -44.09 3.84
N LYS A 661 -36.56 -44.75 2.72
CA LYS A 661 -37.51 -45.18 1.68
C LYS A 661 -38.47 -46.26 2.22
N ASP A 662 -39.40 -46.73 1.40
CA ASP A 662 -40.46 -47.71 1.75
C ASP A 662 -39.92 -49.07 2.23
N LYS A 663 -38.79 -49.51 1.67
CA LYS A 663 -38.06 -50.72 2.06
C LYS A 663 -37.19 -50.55 3.32
N GLY A 664 -36.96 -49.32 3.79
CA GLY A 664 -35.96 -49.02 4.83
C GLY A 664 -34.53 -48.84 4.28
N GLN A 665 -34.41 -48.73 2.96
CA GLN A 665 -33.22 -48.24 2.27
C GLN A 665 -33.08 -46.72 2.48
N LEU A 666 -31.85 -46.21 2.54
CA LEU A 666 -31.60 -44.77 2.66
C LEU A 666 -31.86 -44.04 1.32
N ALA A 667 -32.42 -42.84 1.38
CA ALA A 667 -32.56 -41.97 0.22
C ALA A 667 -31.27 -41.16 -0.02
N THR A 668 -30.78 -41.21 -1.25
CA THR A 668 -29.60 -40.49 -1.75
C THR A 668 -29.98 -39.75 -3.04
N GLY A 669 -29.18 -38.75 -3.43
CA GLY A 669 -29.41 -37.95 -4.62
C GLY A 669 -30.70 -37.12 -4.60
N TRP A 670 -31.24 -36.85 -5.79
CA TRP A 670 -32.48 -36.10 -6.00
C TRP A 670 -33.71 -36.89 -5.56
N GLN A 671 -34.55 -36.27 -4.72
CA GLN A 671 -35.77 -36.89 -4.21
C GLN A 671 -36.95 -35.92 -4.26
N THR A 672 -38.15 -36.43 -4.53
CA THR A 672 -39.40 -35.64 -4.45
C THR A 672 -40.28 -36.24 -3.36
N ILE A 673 -40.33 -35.59 -2.20
CA ILE A 673 -41.01 -36.10 -1.00
C ILE A 673 -42.15 -35.14 -0.66
N ASN A 674 -43.38 -35.66 -0.61
CA ASN A 674 -44.61 -34.87 -0.42
C ASN A 674 -44.76 -33.69 -1.40
N GLY A 675 -44.22 -33.81 -2.60
CA GLY A 675 -44.22 -32.77 -3.65
C GLY A 675 -43.07 -31.76 -3.56
N VAL A 676 -42.25 -31.79 -2.50
CA VAL A 676 -41.08 -30.92 -2.34
C VAL A 676 -39.85 -31.61 -2.95
N GLN A 677 -39.08 -30.90 -3.76
CA GLN A 677 -37.77 -31.37 -4.21
C GLN A 677 -36.69 -31.12 -3.17
N LEU A 678 -36.02 -32.19 -2.80
CA LEU A 678 -34.95 -32.26 -1.81
C LEU A 678 -33.75 -32.99 -2.45
N TYR A 679 -32.56 -32.82 -1.87
CA TYR A 679 -31.38 -33.60 -2.24
C TYR A 679 -30.69 -34.15 -0.99
N PHE A 680 -30.16 -35.36 -1.10
CA PHE A 680 -29.41 -36.06 -0.07
C PHE A 680 -28.05 -36.46 -0.65
N ASP A 681 -26.95 -36.31 0.09
CA ASP A 681 -25.63 -36.72 -0.38
C ASP A 681 -25.44 -38.26 -0.37
N GLY A 682 -24.24 -38.72 -0.75
CA GLY A 682 -23.90 -40.15 -0.80
C GLY A 682 -23.90 -40.88 0.56
N SER A 683 -23.89 -40.14 1.67
CA SER A 683 -24.14 -40.68 3.02
C SER A 683 -25.63 -40.70 3.40
N GLY A 684 -26.49 -40.17 2.52
CA GLY A 684 -27.93 -40.02 2.72
C GLY A 684 -28.33 -38.84 3.62
N LYS A 685 -27.40 -37.92 3.90
CA LYS A 685 -27.64 -36.70 4.66
C LYS A 685 -28.30 -35.64 3.77
N GLN A 686 -29.40 -35.07 4.24
CA GLN A 686 -30.17 -34.05 3.55
C GLN A 686 -29.37 -32.75 3.44
N ILE A 687 -29.33 -32.19 2.24
CA ILE A 687 -28.72 -30.88 2.00
C ILE A 687 -29.71 -29.78 2.38
N LYS A 688 -29.31 -28.94 3.35
CA LYS A 688 -30.07 -27.80 3.86
C LYS A 688 -29.14 -26.63 4.11
N GLY A 689 -29.63 -25.41 3.94
CA GLY A 689 -28.95 -24.16 4.31
C GLY A 689 -27.74 -23.77 3.46
N LYS A 690 -27.31 -24.62 2.51
CA LYS A 690 -26.06 -24.45 1.76
C LYS A 690 -26.26 -24.56 0.25
N ARG A 691 -25.35 -23.90 -0.48
CA ARG A 691 -25.15 -24.10 -1.92
C ARG A 691 -24.27 -25.35 -2.12
N ILE A 692 -24.60 -26.18 -3.10
CA ILE A 692 -23.84 -27.39 -3.45
C ILE A 692 -23.75 -27.52 -4.98
N LEU A 693 -22.69 -28.16 -5.49
CA LEU A 693 -22.59 -28.55 -6.90
C LEU A 693 -23.17 -29.96 -7.08
N ILE A 694 -24.06 -30.14 -8.06
CA ILE A 694 -24.64 -31.43 -8.45
C ILE A 694 -24.68 -31.44 -9.99
N ASP A 695 -24.15 -32.47 -10.63
CA ASP A 695 -24.17 -32.65 -12.10
C ASP A 695 -23.78 -31.36 -12.87
N GLY A 696 -22.61 -30.79 -12.52
CA GLY A 696 -22.05 -29.57 -13.12
C GLY A 696 -22.76 -28.26 -12.75
N LYS A 697 -23.89 -28.31 -12.05
CA LYS A 697 -24.74 -27.16 -11.72
C LYS A 697 -24.78 -26.87 -10.22
N TYR A 698 -24.71 -25.59 -9.87
CA TYR A 698 -24.89 -25.16 -8.48
C TYR A 698 -26.38 -25.08 -8.14
N TYR A 699 -26.77 -25.64 -6.99
CA TYR A 699 -28.13 -25.55 -6.44
C TYR A 699 -28.06 -25.04 -4.99
N TYR A 700 -29.13 -24.40 -4.50
CA TYR A 700 -29.26 -24.01 -3.10
C TYR A 700 -30.53 -24.60 -2.49
N PHE A 701 -30.40 -25.21 -1.32
CA PHE A 701 -31.50 -25.85 -0.60
C PHE A 701 -31.78 -25.09 0.71
N ALA A 702 -33.03 -24.71 0.94
CA ALA A 702 -33.41 -23.81 2.02
C ALA A 702 -33.08 -24.38 3.43
N GLU A 703 -32.58 -23.53 4.33
CA GLU A 703 -32.16 -23.91 5.69
C GLU A 703 -33.27 -24.61 6.50
N ASN A 704 -34.49 -24.09 6.42
CA ASN A 704 -35.62 -24.57 7.23
C ASN A 704 -36.03 -26.01 6.88
N ASN A 705 -36.25 -26.32 5.60
CA ASN A 705 -36.88 -27.55 5.12
C ASN A 705 -36.05 -28.36 4.09
N GLY A 706 -34.95 -27.80 3.57
CA GLY A 706 -34.14 -28.41 2.51
C GLY A 706 -34.77 -28.33 1.11
N GLU A 707 -35.77 -27.47 0.90
CA GLU A 707 -36.43 -27.27 -0.39
C GLU A 707 -35.52 -26.55 -1.39
N LEU A 708 -35.49 -27.05 -2.63
CA LEU A 708 -34.72 -26.43 -3.71
C LEU A 708 -35.23 -25.03 -4.05
N LEU A 709 -34.35 -24.03 -3.95
CA LEU A 709 -34.62 -22.65 -4.34
C LEU A 709 -34.69 -22.50 -5.88
N ARG A 710 -35.76 -21.86 -6.38
CA ARG A 710 -36.04 -21.64 -7.81
C ARG A 710 -36.57 -20.22 -8.05
N ASN A 711 -36.25 -19.63 -9.19
CA ASN A 711 -36.67 -18.29 -9.64
C ASN A 711 -36.48 -17.19 -8.57
N ALA A 712 -35.36 -17.22 -7.83
CA ALA A 712 -35.20 -16.40 -6.64
C ALA A 712 -33.75 -16.00 -6.36
N PHE A 713 -33.57 -14.88 -5.65
CA PHE A 713 -32.28 -14.44 -5.14
C PHE A 713 -31.98 -15.01 -3.76
N TYR A 714 -30.76 -15.51 -3.57
CA TYR A 714 -30.19 -15.88 -2.28
C TYR A 714 -29.17 -14.82 -1.81
N PRO A 715 -29.25 -14.30 -0.57
CA PRO A 715 -28.23 -13.44 0.00
C PRO A 715 -26.96 -14.26 0.32
N TYR A 716 -25.89 -14.02 -0.43
CA TYR A 716 -24.60 -14.69 -0.21
C TYR A 716 -23.77 -14.00 0.87
N ASN A 717 -23.87 -12.67 0.95
CA ASN A 717 -23.38 -11.86 2.07
C ASN A 717 -24.27 -10.59 2.19
N TYR A 718 -23.88 -9.63 3.02
CA TYR A 718 -24.63 -8.39 3.25
C TYR A 718 -24.86 -7.54 1.98
N TYR A 719 -23.93 -7.56 1.03
CA TYR A 719 -23.96 -6.75 -0.20
C TYR A 719 -24.28 -7.58 -1.47
N SER A 720 -23.97 -8.88 -1.45
CA SER A 720 -23.97 -9.73 -2.65
C SER A 720 -25.11 -10.76 -2.66
N LYS A 721 -25.76 -10.93 -3.81
CA LYS A 721 -26.82 -11.93 -4.02
C LYS A 721 -26.52 -12.81 -5.23
N LEU A 722 -26.80 -14.10 -5.10
CA LEU A 722 -26.83 -15.09 -6.18
C LEU A 722 -28.27 -15.24 -6.69
N TYR A 723 -28.48 -15.63 -7.94
CA TYR A 723 -29.80 -15.94 -8.48
C TYR A 723 -29.88 -17.38 -8.96
N PHE A 724 -30.99 -18.05 -8.64
CA PHE A 724 -31.29 -19.42 -9.04
C PHE A 724 -32.49 -19.43 -9.99
N GLY A 725 -32.32 -20.06 -11.16
CA GLY A 725 -33.28 -20.05 -12.25
C GLY A 725 -34.47 -21.00 -12.06
N ASN A 726 -35.22 -21.23 -13.14
CA ASN A 726 -36.44 -22.02 -13.11
C ASN A 726 -36.20 -23.53 -12.88
N ASP A 727 -35.05 -24.05 -13.33
CA ASP A 727 -34.60 -25.41 -13.03
C ASP A 727 -33.99 -25.55 -11.61
N GLY A 728 -33.78 -24.42 -10.92
CA GLY A 728 -33.13 -24.33 -9.61
C GLY A 728 -31.61 -24.20 -9.68
N ALA A 729 -31.01 -24.20 -10.88
CA ALA A 729 -29.58 -24.01 -11.04
C ALA A 729 -29.21 -22.52 -10.88
N GLN A 730 -28.03 -22.25 -10.32
CA GLN A 730 -27.50 -20.90 -10.21
C GLN A 730 -27.17 -20.35 -11.60
N VAL A 731 -27.56 -19.10 -11.85
CA VAL A 731 -27.32 -18.42 -13.13
C VAL A 731 -25.91 -17.82 -13.18
N PHE A 732 -25.30 -17.89 -14.37
CA PHE A 732 -24.04 -17.26 -14.75
C PHE A 732 -24.20 -16.69 -16.18
N GLY A 733 -23.39 -15.69 -16.54
CA GLY A 733 -23.44 -15.04 -17.85
C GLY A 733 -24.70 -14.19 -18.07
N TRP A 734 -25.08 -14.04 -19.34
CA TRP A 734 -26.26 -13.28 -19.74
C TRP A 734 -27.56 -13.95 -19.31
N TYR A 735 -28.51 -13.16 -18.79
CA TYR A 735 -29.83 -13.63 -18.42
C TYR A 735 -30.91 -12.56 -18.66
N THR A 736 -32.18 -12.96 -18.69
CA THR A 736 -33.32 -12.06 -18.78
C THR A 736 -34.13 -12.14 -17.50
N LEU A 737 -34.21 -11.04 -16.76
CA LEU A 737 -34.98 -10.92 -15.53
C LEU A 737 -36.03 -9.81 -15.71
N ASP A 738 -37.31 -10.13 -15.49
CA ASP A 738 -38.44 -9.20 -15.65
C ASP A 738 -38.39 -8.40 -16.98
N ASN A 739 -38.14 -9.11 -18.09
CA ASN A 739 -37.92 -8.59 -19.46
C ASN A 739 -36.68 -7.70 -19.68
N HIS A 740 -35.80 -7.52 -18.69
CA HIS A 740 -34.55 -6.75 -18.84
C HIS A 740 -33.35 -7.70 -18.96
N ARG A 741 -32.39 -7.38 -19.83
CA ARG A 741 -31.09 -8.08 -19.88
C ARG A 741 -30.29 -7.72 -18.63
N VAL A 742 -29.76 -8.75 -17.98
CA VAL A 742 -28.85 -8.67 -16.83
C VAL A 742 -27.65 -9.59 -17.09
N TYR A 743 -26.57 -9.41 -16.33
CA TYR A 743 -25.40 -10.29 -16.39
C TYR A 743 -25.02 -10.78 -15.00
N PHE A 744 -24.63 -12.04 -14.90
CA PHE A 744 -24.08 -12.66 -13.69
C PHE A 744 -22.62 -13.01 -13.95
N LYS A 745 -21.71 -12.43 -13.16
CA LYS A 745 -20.26 -12.60 -13.31
C LYS A 745 -19.86 -14.06 -12.99
N GLU A 746 -18.63 -14.45 -13.30
CA GLU A 746 -18.12 -15.81 -13.08
C GLU A 746 -18.22 -16.28 -11.62
N ASN A 747 -18.16 -15.36 -10.66
CA ASN A 747 -18.39 -15.63 -9.24
C ASN A 747 -19.87 -15.81 -8.84
N GLY A 748 -20.80 -15.69 -9.80
CA GLY A 748 -22.24 -15.82 -9.64
C GLY A 748 -23.00 -14.54 -9.26
N LEU A 749 -22.30 -13.42 -9.09
CA LEU A 749 -22.92 -12.17 -8.64
C LEU A 749 -23.50 -11.38 -9.81
N GLN A 750 -24.74 -10.88 -9.66
CA GLN A 750 -25.34 -9.96 -10.63
C GLN A 750 -24.48 -8.70 -10.76
N ALA A 751 -24.21 -8.27 -11.99
CA ALA A 751 -23.55 -7.00 -12.28
C ALA A 751 -24.47 -5.82 -11.88
N LYS A 752 -23.97 -4.88 -11.06
CA LYS A 752 -24.72 -3.70 -10.58
C LYS A 752 -23.81 -2.50 -10.36
N GLU A 753 -24.25 -1.33 -10.87
CA GLU A 753 -23.54 -0.04 -10.76
C GLU A 753 -22.07 -0.11 -11.23
N GLU A 754 -21.82 -0.95 -12.24
CA GLU A 754 -20.48 -1.34 -12.67
C GLU A 754 -20.37 -1.51 -14.19
N LEU A 755 -19.13 -1.61 -14.65
CA LEU A 755 -18.76 -1.59 -16.06
C LEU A 755 -17.90 -2.83 -16.35
N LEU A 756 -18.33 -3.68 -17.28
CA LEU A 756 -17.72 -4.98 -17.56
C LEU A 756 -17.27 -5.11 -19.01
N LEU A 757 -16.07 -5.65 -19.20
CA LEU A 757 -15.59 -6.17 -20.48
C LEU A 757 -16.11 -7.59 -20.66
N ILE A 758 -16.95 -7.81 -21.67
CA ILE A 758 -17.56 -9.11 -22.00
C ILE A 758 -17.39 -9.29 -23.52
N ASP A 759 -16.80 -10.42 -23.94
CA ASP A 759 -16.61 -10.75 -25.37
C ASP A 759 -15.97 -9.61 -26.20
N GLY A 760 -14.92 -8.98 -25.65
CA GLY A 760 -14.20 -7.88 -26.27
C GLY A 760 -14.91 -6.51 -26.29
N ASN A 761 -16.14 -6.43 -25.76
CA ASN A 761 -16.96 -5.23 -25.74
C ASN A 761 -17.24 -4.79 -24.29
N TYR A 762 -17.31 -3.48 -24.04
CA TYR A 762 -17.65 -2.95 -22.73
C TYR A 762 -19.15 -2.66 -22.60
N TYR A 763 -19.73 -3.02 -21.45
CA TYR A 763 -21.14 -2.88 -21.12
C TYR A 763 -21.30 -2.22 -19.74
N TYR A 764 -22.30 -1.34 -19.59
CA TYR A 764 -22.63 -0.73 -18.29
C TYR A 764 -23.90 -1.33 -17.69
N PHE A 765 -23.84 -1.70 -16.42
CA PHE A 765 -24.97 -2.22 -15.66
C PHE A 765 -25.41 -1.20 -14.62
N THR A 766 -26.69 -0.80 -14.69
CA THR A 766 -27.33 0.13 -13.76
C THR A 766 -27.29 -0.37 -12.31
N ARG A 767 -27.58 0.50 -11.33
CA ARG A 767 -27.66 0.12 -9.90
C ARG A 767 -28.65 -1.02 -9.63
N ASP A 768 -29.75 -1.05 -10.37
CA ASP A 768 -30.76 -2.11 -10.26
C ASP A 768 -30.36 -3.39 -11.03
N GLY A 769 -29.24 -3.35 -11.77
CA GLY A 769 -28.56 -4.48 -12.41
C GLY A 769 -29.03 -4.81 -13.82
N GLN A 770 -29.76 -3.88 -14.43
CA GLN A 770 -30.18 -3.92 -15.83
C GLN A 770 -29.07 -3.37 -16.73
N LEU A 771 -28.86 -3.98 -17.89
CA LEU A 771 -27.99 -3.48 -18.94
C LEU A 771 -28.50 -2.13 -19.47
N LEU A 772 -27.60 -1.15 -19.65
CA LEU A 772 -27.88 0.07 -20.42
C LEU A 772 -27.92 -0.24 -21.92
N VAL A 773 -29.00 0.15 -22.60
CA VAL A 773 -29.19 0.07 -24.06
C VAL A 773 -29.78 1.38 -24.57
N ASP A 774 -29.47 1.76 -25.82
CA ASP A 774 -30.01 2.94 -26.54
C ASP A 774 -30.11 4.22 -25.68
N GLY A 775 -29.06 4.52 -24.92
CA GLY A 775 -29.17 5.54 -23.88
C GLY A 775 -27.87 5.92 -23.19
N SER A 776 -27.99 6.78 -22.19
CA SER A 776 -26.88 7.27 -21.37
C SER A 776 -27.09 7.01 -19.88
N ALA A 777 -26.00 6.85 -19.14
CA ALA A 777 -26.01 6.75 -17.69
C ALA A 777 -24.85 7.54 -17.07
N LYS A 778 -25.02 8.01 -15.83
CA LYS A 778 -24.03 8.81 -15.12
C LYS A 778 -23.57 8.12 -13.83
N LEU A 779 -22.27 7.92 -13.66
CA LEU A 779 -21.66 7.33 -12.44
C LEU A 779 -20.41 8.11 -12.04
N PHE A 780 -20.29 8.45 -10.75
CA PHE A 780 -19.22 9.27 -10.13
C PHE A 780 -18.88 10.63 -10.78
N GLY A 781 -19.62 11.05 -11.82
CA GLY A 781 -19.39 12.29 -12.56
C GLY A 781 -19.33 12.05 -14.07
N GLU A 782 -18.89 10.86 -14.48
CA GLU A 782 -18.73 10.44 -15.87
C GLU A 782 -20.06 10.07 -16.52
N ILE A 783 -20.19 10.24 -17.84
CA ILE A 783 -21.35 9.75 -18.62
C ILE A 783 -20.89 8.65 -19.58
N TYR A 784 -21.63 7.56 -19.59
CA TYR A 784 -21.49 6.42 -20.49
C TYR A 784 -22.64 6.40 -21.49
N LEU A 785 -22.39 5.89 -22.70
CA LEU A 785 -23.32 5.89 -23.82
C LEU A 785 -23.30 4.52 -24.50
N ALA A 786 -24.46 3.88 -24.61
CA ALA A 786 -24.60 2.53 -25.16
C ALA A 786 -25.44 2.50 -26.45
N ASP A 787 -25.12 1.56 -27.35
CA ASP A 787 -25.95 1.21 -28.50
C ASP A 787 -27.15 0.30 -28.13
N SER A 788 -27.90 -0.15 -29.13
CA SER A 788 -29.06 -1.03 -28.98
C SER A 788 -28.74 -2.46 -28.53
N GLU A 789 -27.48 -2.90 -28.67
CA GLU A 789 -26.99 -4.16 -28.10
C GLU A 789 -26.44 -4.00 -26.67
N GLY A 790 -26.22 -2.75 -26.25
CA GLY A 790 -25.72 -2.31 -24.96
C GLY A 790 -24.21 -2.04 -24.90
N LYS A 791 -23.52 -2.08 -26.04
CA LYS A 791 -22.07 -1.87 -26.14
C LYS A 791 -21.75 -0.39 -25.99
N LEU A 792 -20.72 -0.04 -25.24
CA LEU A 792 -20.32 1.36 -25.07
C LEU A 792 -19.68 1.93 -26.35
N LEU A 793 -20.09 3.16 -26.68
CA LEU A 793 -19.62 3.90 -27.84
C LEU A 793 -18.21 4.49 -27.63
N THR A 794 -17.46 4.65 -28.73
CA THR A 794 -16.01 4.95 -28.69
C THR A 794 -15.61 6.02 -29.73
N GLY A 795 -14.61 6.84 -29.42
CA GLY A 795 -14.10 7.91 -30.29
C GLY A 795 -15.02 9.13 -30.41
N TRP A 796 -14.89 9.89 -31.49
CA TRP A 796 -15.69 11.09 -31.76
C TRP A 796 -17.19 10.76 -31.94
N ARG A 797 -18.06 11.50 -31.25
CA ARG A 797 -19.53 11.39 -31.37
C ARG A 797 -20.18 12.77 -31.33
N GLU A 798 -21.34 12.90 -31.97
CA GLU A 798 -22.20 14.08 -31.88
C GLU A 798 -23.53 13.70 -31.23
N ILE A 799 -23.96 14.49 -30.25
CA ILE A 799 -25.14 14.24 -29.40
C ILE A 799 -25.76 15.61 -29.09
N ASP A 800 -27.04 15.79 -29.39
CA ASP A 800 -27.78 17.05 -29.22
C ASP A 800 -27.06 18.29 -29.81
N GLY A 801 -26.39 18.11 -30.95
CA GLY A 801 -25.61 19.16 -31.63
C GLY A 801 -24.29 19.54 -30.96
N LYS A 802 -23.87 18.82 -29.92
CA LYS A 802 -22.55 18.93 -29.28
C LYS A 802 -21.65 17.76 -29.68
N THR A 803 -20.38 18.04 -29.95
CA THR A 803 -19.38 17.01 -30.24
C THR A 803 -18.62 16.63 -28.96
N TYR A 804 -18.40 15.34 -28.76
CA TYR A 804 -17.66 14.75 -27.63
C TYR A 804 -16.63 13.75 -28.18
N TYR A 805 -15.61 13.42 -27.38
CA TYR A 805 -14.71 12.29 -27.65
C TYR A 805 -14.77 11.30 -26.48
N LEU A 806 -15.04 10.04 -26.80
CA LEU A 806 -15.14 8.92 -25.85
C LEU A 806 -13.85 8.09 -25.91
N ASP A 807 -12.99 8.24 -24.93
CA ASP A 807 -11.61 7.76 -24.94
C ASP A 807 -11.52 6.23 -24.78
N PRO A 808 -11.03 5.49 -25.80
CA PRO A 808 -10.90 4.03 -25.71
C PRO A 808 -9.90 3.55 -24.64
N SER A 809 -8.95 4.38 -24.24
CA SER A 809 -7.96 4.06 -23.20
C SER A 809 -8.50 4.34 -21.79
N ASN A 810 -9.27 5.41 -21.62
CA ASN A 810 -9.87 5.82 -20.35
C ASN A 810 -11.29 5.26 -20.17
N GLN A 811 -11.47 3.94 -20.39
CA GLN A 811 -12.72 3.21 -20.14
C GLN A 811 -13.96 3.81 -20.84
N TYR A 812 -13.79 4.38 -22.04
CA TYR A 812 -14.86 4.95 -22.87
C TYR A 812 -15.61 6.12 -22.22
N ARG A 813 -14.97 6.77 -21.25
CA ARG A 813 -15.43 8.04 -20.67
C ARG A 813 -15.22 9.17 -21.67
N TYR A 814 -15.99 10.25 -21.50
CA TYR A 814 -15.72 11.49 -22.22
C TYR A 814 -14.41 12.15 -21.76
N ILE A 815 -13.89 13.10 -22.53
CA ILE A 815 -12.75 13.95 -22.14
C ILE A 815 -13.24 15.37 -21.80
N ASN A 816 -13.09 15.82 -20.54
CA ASN A 816 -13.47 17.17 -20.07
C ASN A 816 -12.28 18.13 -19.81
N LYS A 817 -11.06 17.67 -20.14
CA LYS A 817 -9.79 18.39 -20.05
C LYS A 817 -9.20 18.64 -21.45
N THR A 818 -8.25 19.56 -21.56
CA THR A 818 -7.44 19.70 -22.79
C THR A 818 -6.62 18.42 -22.99
N GLU A 819 -6.68 17.81 -24.18
CA GLU A 819 -6.03 16.51 -24.43
C GLU A 819 -5.53 16.37 -25.87
N THR A 820 -4.47 15.58 -26.08
CA THR A 820 -3.92 15.31 -27.42
C THR A 820 -4.49 14.02 -28.02
N ILE A 821 -5.30 14.15 -29.08
CA ILE A 821 -5.94 13.06 -29.82
C ILE A 821 -5.34 13.04 -31.24
N ASP A 822 -4.86 11.88 -31.70
CA ASP A 822 -4.30 11.68 -33.05
C ASP A 822 -3.25 12.74 -33.45
N GLY A 823 -2.41 13.15 -32.50
CA GLY A 823 -1.36 14.16 -32.68
C GLY A 823 -1.82 15.63 -32.67
N LYS A 824 -3.09 15.90 -32.33
CA LYS A 824 -3.66 17.25 -32.21
C LYS A 824 -4.22 17.50 -30.81
N THR A 825 -3.84 18.60 -30.19
CA THR A 825 -4.40 19.01 -28.89
C THR A 825 -5.77 19.65 -29.07
N TYR A 826 -6.81 19.10 -28.43
CA TYR A 826 -8.19 19.59 -28.48
C TYR A 826 -8.64 20.18 -27.14
N LEU A 827 -9.48 21.22 -27.19
CA LEU A 827 -10.00 21.92 -26.02
C LEU A 827 -11.43 21.47 -25.69
N PHE A 828 -11.61 20.83 -24.54
CA PHE A 828 -12.92 20.35 -24.08
C PHE A 828 -13.47 21.17 -22.91
N GLY A 829 -14.80 21.32 -22.87
CA GLY A 829 -15.56 22.02 -21.86
C GLY A 829 -15.71 21.22 -20.57
N SER A 830 -16.28 21.83 -19.53
CA SER A 830 -16.45 21.17 -18.23
C SER A 830 -17.52 20.07 -18.24
N TYR A 831 -18.34 20.00 -19.30
CA TYR A 831 -19.24 18.88 -19.59
C TYR A 831 -18.75 18.06 -20.79
N ALA A 832 -17.46 18.13 -21.11
CA ALA A 832 -16.79 17.44 -22.22
C ALA A 832 -17.28 17.79 -23.64
N GLU A 833 -18.00 18.89 -23.82
CA GLU A 833 -18.26 19.40 -25.17
C GLU A 833 -16.96 19.93 -25.81
N LEU A 834 -16.73 19.65 -27.09
CA LEU A 834 -15.61 20.22 -27.83
C LEU A 834 -15.81 21.73 -28.01
N LEU A 835 -14.94 22.53 -27.39
CA LEU A 835 -15.01 23.99 -27.43
C LEU A 835 -14.34 24.51 -28.71
N ARG A 836 -15.13 25.11 -29.60
CA ARG A 836 -14.69 25.66 -30.89
C ARG A 836 -14.68 27.19 -30.86
N ASN A 837 -13.57 27.81 -31.26
CA ASN A 837 -13.31 29.26 -31.16
C ASN A 837 -13.62 29.84 -29.76
N GLU A 838 -13.30 29.09 -28.71
CA GLU A 838 -13.62 29.43 -27.32
C GLU A 838 -12.35 29.40 -26.46
N THR A 839 -12.47 29.89 -25.23
CA THR A 839 -11.34 30.03 -24.29
C THR A 839 -11.63 29.34 -22.95
N LYS A 840 -10.63 28.64 -22.41
CA LYS A 840 -10.72 27.96 -21.10
C LYS A 840 -9.33 27.82 -20.50
N SER A 841 -9.16 28.27 -19.26
CA SER A 841 -7.94 28.07 -18.45
C SER A 841 -6.63 28.42 -19.19
N GLY A 842 -6.59 29.56 -19.88
CA GLY A 842 -5.40 30.02 -20.62
C GLY A 842 -5.19 29.39 -22.01
N TYR A 843 -6.00 28.41 -22.41
CA TYR A 843 -6.04 27.87 -23.77
C TYR A 843 -7.06 28.61 -24.64
N ILE A 844 -6.82 28.62 -25.95
CA ILE A 844 -7.69 29.20 -26.99
C ILE A 844 -7.81 28.17 -28.12
N SER A 845 -9.01 27.88 -28.61
CA SER A 845 -9.23 26.92 -29.70
C SER A 845 -9.54 27.55 -31.06
N ASP A 846 -9.46 26.75 -32.11
CA ASP A 846 -9.93 27.06 -33.46
C ASP A 846 -11.36 26.56 -33.73
N GLU A 847 -11.85 26.74 -34.96
CA GLU A 847 -13.18 26.30 -35.41
C GLU A 847 -13.36 24.76 -35.36
N ASN A 848 -12.27 24.01 -35.33
CA ASN A 848 -12.23 22.55 -35.20
C ASN A 848 -12.04 22.11 -33.74
N GLY A 849 -11.91 23.05 -32.80
CA GLY A 849 -11.65 22.80 -31.38
C GLY A 849 -10.19 22.49 -31.04
N ILE A 850 -9.28 22.67 -32.00
CA ILE A 850 -7.84 22.43 -31.84
C ILE A 850 -7.23 23.64 -31.10
N VAL A 851 -6.39 23.39 -30.10
CA VAL A 851 -5.68 24.43 -29.34
C VAL A 851 -4.70 25.17 -30.26
N ARG A 852 -4.79 26.50 -30.25
CA ARG A 852 -3.92 27.41 -31.02
C ARG A 852 -2.58 27.59 -30.31
N THR A 853 -1.51 27.69 -31.08
CA THR A 853 -0.15 27.98 -30.62
C THR A 853 0.44 29.17 -31.37
N GLY A 854 1.45 29.84 -30.79
CA GLY A 854 2.12 30.99 -31.39
C GLY A 854 1.41 32.33 -31.14
N PHE A 855 1.66 33.31 -32.01
CA PHE A 855 1.12 34.66 -31.88
C PHE A 855 -0.39 34.72 -32.13
N TYR A 856 -1.13 35.34 -31.22
CA TYR A 856 -2.57 35.54 -31.30
C TYR A 856 -2.94 36.97 -30.91
N ARG A 857 -3.95 37.55 -31.58
CA ARG A 857 -4.59 38.81 -31.14
C ARG A 857 -5.97 38.50 -30.59
N THR A 858 -6.19 38.94 -29.35
CA THR A 858 -7.47 38.86 -28.65
C THR A 858 -8.49 39.87 -29.19
N ASP A 859 -9.78 39.65 -28.92
CA ASP A 859 -10.87 40.58 -29.30
C ASP A 859 -10.71 41.98 -28.69
N LYS A 860 -9.99 42.10 -27.57
CA LYS A 860 -9.63 43.39 -26.95
C LYS A 860 -8.44 44.09 -27.64
N GLY A 861 -7.87 43.49 -28.69
CA GLY A 861 -6.75 44.02 -29.47
C GLY A 861 -5.35 43.65 -28.96
N TYR A 862 -5.22 43.10 -27.74
CA TYR A 862 -3.93 42.69 -27.20
C TYR A 862 -3.31 41.56 -28.03
N LEU A 863 -2.03 41.71 -28.35
CA LEU A 863 -1.18 40.65 -28.88
C LEU A 863 -0.65 39.79 -27.72
N CYS A 864 -0.62 38.48 -27.88
CA CYS A 864 -0.06 37.53 -26.92
C CYS A 864 0.58 36.33 -27.66
N TYR A 865 1.26 35.47 -26.91
CA TYR A 865 1.83 34.22 -27.41
C TYR A 865 1.29 33.02 -26.62
N LEU A 866 0.96 31.95 -27.33
CA LEU A 866 0.34 30.72 -26.81
C LEU A 866 1.33 29.54 -26.93
N GLU A 867 1.74 28.96 -25.80
CA GLU A 867 2.83 28.00 -25.71
C GLU A 867 2.55 26.78 -24.80
N PRO A 868 1.52 25.95 -25.06
CA PRO A 868 0.29 26.22 -25.80
C PRO A 868 -0.75 27.00 -24.96
N GLN A 869 -0.48 27.22 -23.67
CA GLN A 869 -1.21 28.20 -22.85
C GLN A 869 -0.65 29.61 -23.06
N ILE A 870 -1.48 30.62 -22.81
CA ILE A 870 -1.03 32.01 -22.81
C ILE A 870 0.03 32.26 -21.71
N ILE A 871 1.15 32.89 -22.10
CA ILE A 871 2.22 33.24 -21.16
C ILE A 871 1.68 34.22 -20.10
N SER A 872 2.00 33.99 -18.82
CA SER A 872 1.54 34.83 -17.70
C SER A 872 2.66 35.04 -16.69
N SER A 873 3.06 36.30 -16.50
CA SER A 873 4.12 36.71 -15.58
C SER A 873 3.63 37.74 -14.55
N TYR A 874 4.04 37.57 -13.29
CA TYR A 874 3.68 38.49 -12.18
C TYR A 874 4.32 39.87 -12.29
N GLN A 875 5.42 39.98 -13.06
CA GLN A 875 6.12 41.21 -13.40
C GLN A 875 6.36 41.24 -14.92
N PRO A 876 6.60 42.42 -15.52
CA PRO A 876 7.03 42.51 -16.91
C PRO A 876 8.36 41.76 -17.14
N THR A 877 8.53 41.17 -18.32
CA THR A 877 9.70 40.34 -18.65
C THR A 877 10.03 40.38 -20.14
N TRP A 878 11.27 40.04 -20.48
CA TRP A 878 11.74 39.93 -21.86
C TRP A 878 11.92 38.44 -22.22
N LYS A 879 11.42 38.02 -23.39
CA LYS A 879 11.60 36.65 -23.91
C LYS A 879 11.99 36.69 -25.38
N GLU A 880 12.91 35.81 -25.78
CA GLU A 880 13.21 35.56 -27.19
C GLU A 880 12.32 34.43 -27.73
N ILE A 881 11.76 34.64 -28.92
CA ILE A 881 10.89 33.71 -29.63
C ILE A 881 11.27 33.76 -31.11
N ASP A 882 11.56 32.61 -31.73
CA ASP A 882 11.93 32.49 -33.15
C ASP A 882 13.06 33.45 -33.60
N GLY A 883 14.07 33.64 -32.73
CA GLY A 883 15.21 34.54 -32.98
C GLY A 883 14.89 36.04 -32.89
N LYS A 884 13.75 36.40 -32.27
CA LYS A 884 13.30 37.79 -32.09
C LYS A 884 12.97 38.08 -30.63
N LEU A 885 13.33 39.27 -30.17
CA LEU A 885 13.10 39.71 -28.79
C LEU A 885 11.71 40.35 -28.64
N TYR A 886 10.99 39.97 -27.59
CA TYR A 886 9.66 40.49 -27.23
C TYR A 886 9.63 40.92 -25.76
N HIS A 887 8.88 41.99 -25.46
CA HIS A 887 8.56 42.39 -24.09
C HIS A 887 7.13 41.97 -23.73
N PHE A 888 7.00 41.25 -22.63
CA PHE A 888 5.74 40.80 -22.04
C PHE A 888 5.42 41.66 -20.81
N GLU A 889 4.22 42.21 -20.74
CA GLU A 889 3.79 43.06 -19.64
C GLU A 889 3.33 42.23 -18.43
N LYS A 890 2.98 42.91 -17.32
CA LYS A 890 2.38 42.24 -16.16
C LYS A 890 1.04 41.61 -16.55
N SER A 891 0.80 40.37 -16.08
CA SER A 891 -0.40 39.62 -16.41
C SER A 891 -1.71 40.35 -16.03
N THR A 892 -2.70 40.31 -16.94
CA THR A 892 -3.96 41.07 -16.87
C THR A 892 -5.13 40.32 -17.53
N SER A 893 -6.35 40.87 -17.46
CA SER A 893 -7.55 40.29 -18.12
C SER A 893 -7.55 40.62 -19.62
N LEU A 894 -7.18 39.63 -20.44
CA LEU A 894 -7.08 39.78 -21.89
C LEU A 894 -8.40 39.43 -22.62
N GLY A 895 -9.26 38.62 -22.01
CA GLY A 895 -10.56 38.22 -22.57
C GLY A 895 -11.59 37.86 -21.50
N LYS A 896 -12.71 37.28 -21.94
CA LYS A 896 -13.54 36.38 -21.11
C LYS A 896 -12.67 35.16 -20.79
N ASP A 897 -12.62 34.74 -19.52
CA ASP A 897 -11.91 33.54 -19.03
C ASP A 897 -10.42 33.38 -19.47
N LEU A 898 -9.80 34.49 -19.90
CA LEU A 898 -8.44 34.56 -20.41
C LEU A 898 -7.64 35.64 -19.67
N TYR A 899 -6.66 35.19 -18.89
CA TYR A 899 -5.70 36.03 -18.18
C TYR A 899 -4.29 35.67 -18.63
N GLY A 900 -3.45 36.69 -18.84
CA GLY A 900 -2.07 36.49 -19.30
C GLY A 900 -1.32 37.82 -19.47
N SER A 901 -0.03 37.71 -19.77
CA SER A 901 0.86 38.82 -20.09
C SER A 901 0.72 39.18 -21.58
N PRO A 902 0.21 40.37 -21.94
CA PRO A 902 0.22 40.82 -23.31
C PRO A 902 1.64 41.20 -23.73
N ILE A 903 1.91 41.11 -25.03
CA ILE A 903 3.14 41.61 -25.64
C ILE A 903 2.98 43.11 -25.88
N THR A 904 3.92 43.92 -25.38
CA THR A 904 3.98 45.35 -25.65
C THR A 904 4.11 45.61 -27.15
N THR A 905 3.39 46.60 -27.69
CA THR A 905 3.51 47.00 -29.11
C THR A 905 3.57 48.53 -29.23
N LYS A 906 4.19 49.03 -30.30
CA LYS A 906 4.28 50.49 -30.61
C LYS A 906 4.89 51.32 -29.47
N ALA A 907 5.96 50.83 -28.88
CA ALA A 907 6.59 51.42 -27.69
C ALA A 907 8.11 51.58 -27.85
N THR A 908 8.75 52.23 -26.88
CA THR A 908 10.20 52.28 -26.72
C THR A 908 10.52 51.99 -25.26
N LEU A 909 11.39 51.02 -24.99
CA LEU A 909 11.74 50.57 -23.64
C LEU A 909 13.26 50.44 -23.49
N GLU A 910 13.76 50.62 -22.26
CA GLU A 910 15.15 50.36 -21.91
C GLU A 910 15.32 48.91 -21.40
N LYS A 911 16.42 48.26 -21.78
CA LYS A 911 16.86 46.99 -21.24
C LYS A 911 18.39 46.94 -21.20
N ASP A 912 18.97 46.55 -20.07
CA ASP A 912 20.42 46.35 -19.90
C ASP A 912 21.29 47.57 -20.34
N GLY A 913 20.74 48.79 -20.21
CA GLY A 913 21.38 50.04 -20.63
C GLY A 913 21.26 50.38 -22.13
N LYS A 914 20.39 49.68 -22.87
CA LYS A 914 20.13 49.88 -24.30
C LYS A 914 18.65 50.22 -24.57
N THR A 915 18.43 51.19 -25.45
CA THR A 915 17.11 51.55 -25.97
C THR A 915 16.64 50.54 -27.03
N TYR A 916 15.46 49.97 -26.84
CA TYR A 916 14.77 49.13 -27.82
C TYR A 916 13.50 49.80 -28.34
N VAL A 917 13.32 49.83 -29.67
CA VAL A 917 12.07 50.26 -30.32
C VAL A 917 11.25 49.02 -30.65
N ILE A 918 9.98 49.02 -30.26
CA ILE A 918 9.07 47.87 -30.33
C ILE A 918 8.00 48.15 -31.40
N ASP A 919 7.94 47.29 -32.42
CA ASP A 919 7.04 47.45 -33.56
C ASP A 919 5.57 47.12 -33.23
N GLU A 920 4.70 47.10 -34.23
CA GLU A 920 3.29 46.77 -34.03
C GLU A 920 2.98 45.29 -33.82
N ASN A 921 3.96 44.43 -34.08
CA ASN A 921 3.95 42.98 -33.87
C ASN A 921 4.72 42.59 -32.60
N GLY A 922 5.15 43.57 -31.79
CA GLY A 922 5.85 43.38 -30.53
C GLY A 922 7.34 43.06 -30.67
N VAL A 923 7.89 43.09 -31.88
CA VAL A 923 9.30 42.81 -32.14
C VAL A 923 10.12 44.01 -31.66
N ALA A 924 10.98 43.76 -30.68
CA ALA A 924 11.92 44.74 -30.17
C ALA A 924 13.22 44.72 -31.00
N THR A 925 13.61 45.87 -31.53
CA THR A 925 14.90 46.08 -32.22
C THR A 925 15.76 47.08 -31.47
N GLU A 926 17.05 46.78 -31.32
CA GLU A 926 17.99 47.67 -30.64
C GLU A 926 18.20 48.94 -31.47
N LYS A 927 17.98 50.09 -30.84
CA LYS A 927 18.15 51.39 -31.49
C LYS A 927 19.61 51.81 -31.38
N MET A 928 20.43 51.40 -32.37
CA MET A 928 21.75 51.99 -32.57
C MET A 928 21.60 53.49 -32.85
N ASN A 929 22.34 54.32 -32.11
CA ASN A 929 22.41 55.78 -32.26
C ASN A 929 23.53 56.20 -33.20
#